data_AF-A0AAD7I8J0-F1
#
_entry.id   AF-A0AAD7I8J0-F1
#
_cell.length_a   1.000
_cell.length_b   1.000
_cell.length_c   1.000
_cell.angle_alpha   90.00
_cell.angle_beta   90.00
_cell.angle_gamma   90.00
#
_symmetry.space_group_name_H-M   'P 1'
#
loop_
_entity.id
_entity.type
_entity.pdbx_description
1 polymer ?
#
loop_
_entity_poly.entity_id
_entity_poly.type
_entity_poly.pdbx_seq_one_letter_code
_entity_poly.pdbx_strand_id
1 'polypeptide(L)'
;MSKFLGLPSASAIRRSDPPRLLPSIAAPTAAEIATNITTFFGPPPPPTAETCDIAPISKVGHCLMLDGIHLCQRCRWHRPTNQIIGLCREHSGHLDLSMNTMDSVLTAVDAVHGESPTCHYGREATVVAVGAFRPENYHALPIMQAQTCKSEKGKGFGDILESVLEQWKIHGAPHHGDVWVVSFDGDSVFREGGFKVLMCNEVDPESPLGKKLAGMPGLNKRCGKNNEVMGPDPKHFSKRGATLERSNEGIVIDRVVLNRSIITQWLERLPDQTKESVAILVDPADHQNVPRAYKLMRACISLGSLDVPPMDHGTRRAFALAGEMWKAFLDPFTDGTLSLSESLSSLSKFAHLAFVFYRMHGSSFLSNQLYGDLQALVKAAFFAVAQQQILDPKMRFYLYQIGSDRLEEMFAEVRTESHDSNVDALQLSERLSDAADSVGIFNNHPEWHQGHVRRSWSGKEADHVNPTFYTADMVVGNVVNHQAWTLGGTAAYRFLLEHGIDFDFEAALSVPGVDFLCPNGGNIYPGVSREKDRSIIEDKTNDILAPPPSLQTEDIEPFLPEEAAQTIFLDDLLPDEPSPSASNNNDWLDYPLDNGSTKRLHKASILRTLFTSDFSRLATTRLLRVRCYTADGHKPPTLNHLEISGEYSFNVGDLAVALIRSDKTVAAGIVRVTVLEKNKVRVGQVDVEDLGSAESQVSPSLTTCYPPIYTESQLLIMRDVYVVGAGGAESTRKWIWSGDYGNFEALNGAASTVELGTRKALTLKIPGALLHPLDAEVESISVLPSADQLAMHAKKFTQTWAVSNDDLAAVVAAMYERLDVATLLQVLPKHGKSEMFPYIRYTRVSAFVLENATQTLAQTQRDESERISCFQCHQLIKPEDARAHVGGHIIRATSGVQETLLVERIALPDPCGFCGRSGCSVDIEKNGKTLKATSSCPRQHAFAYGHAKKYSVATPCTNVPIICALCPIHPPRKFPPVFWKYSILHHIQDVHPRHMDEFGVPCDLDPDFANKIALSREELTAFNIALGLSSAPSAQSLVGVPVRGTKRTLNNVTNTEASASGSTAKRQKK
;
A
#
# COMPACT_ATOMS: atom_id res chain seq x y z
N MET A 1 -16.78 -40.81 -33.60
CA MET A 1 -16.56 -41.31 -32.22
C MET A 1 -17.82 -41.16 -31.36
N SER A 2 -18.41 -39.96 -31.20
CA SER A 2 -19.63 -39.76 -30.38
C SER A 2 -20.82 -40.65 -30.78
N LYS A 3 -21.11 -40.76 -32.09
CA LYS A 3 -22.19 -41.64 -32.61
C LYS A 3 -21.96 -43.13 -32.34
N PHE A 4 -20.70 -43.56 -32.20
CA PHE A 4 -20.35 -44.95 -31.89
C PHE A 4 -20.49 -45.25 -30.39
N LEU A 5 -20.28 -44.24 -29.54
CA LEU A 5 -20.40 -44.33 -28.08
C LEU A 5 -21.81 -43.98 -27.56
N GLY A 6 -22.77 -43.69 -28.46
CA GLY A 6 -24.11 -43.23 -28.06
C GLY A 6 -24.14 -41.84 -27.43
N LEU A 7 -23.06 -41.05 -27.56
CA LEU A 7 -22.95 -39.70 -27.01
C LEU A 7 -23.52 -38.66 -27.97
N PRO A 8 -24.10 -37.54 -27.46
CA PRO A 8 -24.51 -36.43 -28.29
C PRO A 8 -23.33 -35.90 -29.13
N SER A 9 -23.63 -35.39 -30.33
CA SER A 9 -22.60 -34.75 -31.15
C SER A 9 -22.12 -33.47 -30.49
N ALA A 10 -20.89 -33.03 -30.78
CA ALA A 10 -20.40 -31.73 -30.30
C ALA A 10 -21.36 -30.59 -30.65
N SER A 11 -21.96 -30.62 -31.85
CA SER A 11 -22.99 -29.67 -32.25
C SER A 11 -24.30 -29.80 -31.47
N ALA A 12 -24.66 -30.99 -30.99
CA ALA A 12 -25.83 -31.19 -30.14
C ALA A 12 -25.60 -30.69 -28.71
N ILE A 13 -24.40 -30.92 -28.15
CA ILE A 13 -24.00 -30.37 -26.85
C ILE A 13 -23.93 -28.85 -26.92
N ARG A 14 -23.33 -28.27 -27.97
CA ARG A 14 -23.31 -26.81 -28.15
C ARG A 14 -24.70 -26.18 -28.32
N ARG A 15 -25.72 -26.98 -28.67
CA ARG A 15 -27.12 -26.54 -28.76
C ARG A 15 -27.92 -26.75 -27.47
N SER A 16 -27.34 -27.33 -26.42
CA SER A 16 -28.07 -27.56 -25.16
C SER A 16 -28.29 -26.29 -24.34
N ASP A 17 -27.83 -25.13 -24.84
CA ASP A 17 -27.99 -23.77 -24.28
C ASP A 17 -27.81 -23.73 -22.75
N PRO A 18 -26.64 -24.15 -22.23
CA PRO A 18 -26.39 -24.12 -20.80
C PRO A 18 -26.38 -22.68 -20.27
N PRO A 19 -26.66 -22.46 -18.97
CA PRO A 19 -26.63 -21.13 -18.35
C PRO A 19 -25.30 -20.41 -18.63
N ARG A 20 -25.37 -19.19 -19.19
CA ARG A 20 -24.19 -18.38 -19.50
C ARG A 20 -24.16 -17.09 -18.67
N LEU A 21 -23.00 -16.83 -18.07
CA LEU A 21 -22.70 -15.58 -17.40
C LEU A 21 -22.53 -14.48 -18.46
N LEU A 22 -23.33 -13.43 -18.37
CA LEU A 22 -23.14 -12.21 -19.13
C LEU A 22 -22.07 -11.36 -18.45
N PRO A 23 -20.86 -11.22 -19.03
CA PRO A 23 -19.83 -10.36 -18.46
C PRO A 23 -20.20 -8.89 -18.62
N SER A 24 -19.83 -8.05 -17.65
CA SER A 24 -19.89 -6.61 -17.83
C SER A 24 -18.80 -6.19 -18.81
N ILE A 25 -19.21 -5.45 -19.84
CA ILE A 25 -18.30 -4.91 -20.86
C ILE A 25 -17.59 -3.64 -20.36
N ALA A 26 -18.26 -2.89 -19.49
CA ALA A 26 -17.77 -1.69 -18.84
C ALA A 26 -18.15 -1.72 -17.34
N ALA A 27 -18.52 -0.57 -16.76
CA ALA A 27 -19.10 -0.53 -15.42
C ALA A 27 -20.34 -1.45 -15.34
N PRO A 28 -20.43 -2.34 -14.34
CA PRO A 28 -21.55 -3.25 -14.20
C PRO A 28 -22.88 -2.51 -14.11
N THR A 29 -23.86 -2.98 -14.88
CA THR A 29 -25.21 -2.42 -14.84
C THR A 29 -26.16 -3.31 -14.04
N ALA A 30 -27.20 -2.70 -13.48
CA ALA A 30 -28.27 -3.44 -12.79
C ALA A 30 -28.91 -4.50 -13.70
N ALA A 31 -29.08 -4.22 -15.00
CA ALA A 31 -29.68 -5.15 -15.95
C ALA A 31 -28.80 -6.38 -16.21
N GLU A 32 -27.48 -6.20 -16.32
CA GLU A 32 -26.53 -7.31 -16.46
C GLU A 32 -26.57 -8.22 -15.22
N ILE A 33 -26.50 -7.62 -14.03
CA ILE A 33 -26.55 -8.36 -12.76
C ILE A 33 -27.88 -9.10 -12.62
N ALA A 34 -29.02 -8.44 -12.92
CA ALA A 34 -30.34 -9.06 -12.87
C ALA A 34 -30.48 -10.23 -13.85
N THR A 35 -29.92 -10.09 -15.05
CA THR A 35 -29.88 -11.16 -16.07
C THR A 35 -29.12 -12.36 -15.52
N ASN A 36 -27.91 -12.15 -14.99
CA ASN A 36 -27.10 -13.23 -14.42
C ASN A 36 -27.77 -13.92 -13.22
N ILE A 37 -28.37 -13.15 -12.31
CA ILE A 37 -29.14 -13.73 -11.20
C ILE A 37 -30.28 -14.59 -11.75
N THR A 38 -31.01 -14.12 -12.76
CA THR A 38 -32.11 -14.90 -13.35
C THR A 38 -31.61 -16.14 -14.09
N THR A 39 -30.43 -16.08 -14.71
CA THR A 39 -29.81 -17.22 -15.40
C THR A 39 -29.45 -18.35 -14.45
N PHE A 40 -28.78 -18.05 -13.33
CA PHE A 40 -28.28 -19.07 -12.41
C PHE A 40 -29.22 -19.37 -11.24
N PHE A 41 -30.08 -18.42 -10.88
CA PHE A 41 -31.03 -18.48 -9.76
C PHE A 41 -32.48 -18.21 -10.21
N GLY A 42 -32.80 -18.50 -11.47
CA GLY A 42 -34.15 -18.37 -11.99
C GLY A 42 -35.19 -19.17 -11.20
N PRO A 43 -36.50 -18.89 -11.40
CA PRO A 43 -37.54 -19.65 -10.74
C PRO A 43 -37.44 -21.14 -11.11
N PRO A 44 -37.66 -22.06 -10.16
CA PRO A 44 -37.65 -23.48 -10.47
C PRO A 44 -38.67 -23.79 -11.57
N PRO A 45 -38.39 -24.77 -12.45
CA PRO A 45 -39.33 -25.16 -13.49
C PRO A 45 -40.68 -25.58 -12.87
N PRO A 46 -41.81 -25.29 -13.56
CA PRO A 46 -43.12 -25.69 -13.06
C PRO A 46 -43.18 -27.21 -12.90
N PRO A 47 -43.83 -27.72 -11.84
CA PRO A 47 -43.91 -29.16 -11.61
C PRO A 47 -44.59 -29.84 -12.80
N THR A 48 -43.89 -30.77 -13.44
CA THR A 48 -44.43 -31.67 -14.45
C THR A 48 -45.12 -32.86 -13.74
N ALA A 49 -45.94 -33.61 -14.48
CA ALA A 49 -46.67 -34.77 -13.93
C ALA A 49 -45.76 -35.88 -13.33
N GLU A 50 -44.46 -35.84 -13.63
CA GLU A 50 -43.43 -36.75 -13.11
C GLU A 50 -42.66 -36.17 -11.90
N THR A 51 -42.79 -34.87 -11.61
CA THR A 51 -42.07 -34.17 -10.53
C THR A 51 -42.97 -33.73 -9.36
N CYS A 52 -44.19 -34.29 -9.26
CA CYS A 52 -45.15 -33.98 -8.19
C CYS A 52 -44.63 -34.27 -6.77
N ASP A 53 -43.51 -34.98 -6.64
CA ASP A 53 -42.85 -35.30 -5.37
C ASP A 53 -41.64 -34.39 -5.03
N ILE A 54 -41.29 -33.41 -5.88
CA ILE A 54 -40.19 -32.47 -5.58
C ILE A 54 -40.71 -31.40 -4.62
N ALA A 55 -40.30 -31.49 -3.36
CA ALA A 55 -40.57 -30.47 -2.35
C ALA A 55 -40.18 -29.07 -2.87
N PRO A 56 -40.97 -28.01 -2.57
CA PRO A 56 -40.61 -26.65 -2.95
C PRO A 56 -39.20 -26.32 -2.42
N ILE A 57 -38.39 -25.62 -3.23
CA ILE A 57 -37.05 -25.16 -2.81
C ILE A 57 -37.22 -24.38 -1.51
N SER A 58 -36.73 -24.95 -0.40
CA SER A 58 -36.75 -24.27 0.88
C SER A 58 -35.84 -23.06 0.79
N LYS A 59 -36.36 -21.89 1.17
CA LYS A 59 -35.56 -20.67 1.23
C LYS A 59 -34.45 -20.84 2.27
N VAL A 60 -33.27 -20.37 1.94
CA VAL A 60 -32.06 -20.42 2.78
C VAL A 60 -31.37 -19.06 2.78
N GLY A 61 -30.51 -18.82 3.76
CA GLY A 61 -29.62 -17.67 3.73
C GLY A 61 -28.47 -17.87 2.74
N HIS A 62 -27.90 -16.76 2.28
CA HIS A 62 -26.80 -16.76 1.33
C HIS A 62 -25.60 -15.92 1.79
N CYS A 63 -24.42 -16.35 1.33
CA CYS A 63 -23.19 -15.57 1.35
C CYS A 63 -22.94 -15.01 -0.06
N LEU A 64 -22.73 -13.70 -0.15
CA LEU A 64 -22.24 -13.01 -1.34
C LEU A 64 -20.71 -12.94 -1.25
N MET A 65 -20.01 -13.62 -2.16
CA MET A 65 -18.55 -13.73 -2.18
C MET A 65 -17.98 -12.87 -3.30
N LEU A 66 -16.97 -12.05 -2.99
CA LEU A 66 -16.33 -11.14 -3.93
C LEU A 66 -14.81 -11.31 -3.88
N ASP A 67 -14.20 -11.49 -5.04
CA ASP A 67 -12.74 -11.58 -5.16
C ASP A 67 -12.25 -11.14 -6.55
N GLY A 68 -10.97 -10.79 -6.64
CA GLY A 68 -10.27 -10.43 -7.86
C GLY A 68 -9.50 -11.60 -8.46
N ILE A 69 -9.67 -11.85 -9.76
CA ILE A 69 -8.86 -12.82 -10.51
C ILE A 69 -8.00 -12.13 -11.56
N HIS A 70 -6.70 -12.45 -11.58
CA HIS A 70 -5.76 -11.96 -12.61
C HIS A 70 -6.15 -12.40 -14.02
N LEU A 71 -6.15 -11.44 -14.94
CA LEU A 71 -6.47 -11.63 -16.35
C LEU A 71 -5.23 -11.52 -17.24
N CYS A 72 -5.25 -12.23 -18.36
CA CYS A 72 -4.50 -11.80 -19.53
C CYS A 72 -5.10 -10.51 -20.09
N GLN A 73 -4.28 -9.46 -20.18
CA GLN A 73 -4.67 -8.16 -20.71
C GLN A 73 -4.85 -8.21 -22.24
N ARG A 74 -6.06 -8.51 -22.70
CA ARG A 74 -6.39 -8.55 -24.14
C ARG A 74 -7.86 -8.21 -24.38
N CYS A 75 -8.12 -7.58 -25.53
CA CYS A 75 -9.48 -7.32 -26.00
C CYS A 75 -10.00 -8.49 -26.84
N ARG A 76 -11.27 -8.84 -26.64
CA ARG A 76 -12.00 -9.84 -27.43
C ARG A 76 -13.31 -9.23 -27.93
N TRP A 77 -13.90 -9.87 -28.94
CA TRP A 77 -15.24 -9.52 -29.39
C TRP A 77 -16.25 -10.40 -28.68
N HIS A 78 -17.13 -9.79 -27.89
CA HIS A 78 -18.25 -10.47 -27.26
C HIS A 78 -19.42 -10.50 -28.25
N ARG A 79 -19.60 -11.65 -28.92
CA ARG A 79 -20.59 -11.84 -29.97
C ARG A 79 -22.05 -11.58 -29.55
N PRO A 80 -22.53 -12.03 -28.36
CA PRO A 80 -23.92 -11.82 -27.95
C PRO A 80 -24.33 -10.35 -27.87
N THR A 81 -23.45 -9.47 -27.37
CA THR A 81 -23.73 -8.02 -27.26
C THR A 81 -23.14 -7.21 -28.41
N ASN A 82 -22.36 -7.85 -29.30
CA ASN A 82 -21.60 -7.22 -30.38
C ASN A 82 -20.67 -6.07 -29.90
N GLN A 83 -19.95 -6.29 -28.79
CA GLN A 83 -19.09 -5.26 -28.18
C GLN A 83 -17.66 -5.77 -27.91
N ILE A 84 -16.75 -4.83 -27.67
CA ILE A 84 -15.36 -5.09 -27.27
C ILE A 84 -15.32 -5.36 -25.76
N ILE A 85 -14.85 -6.54 -25.35
CA ILE A 85 -14.61 -6.90 -23.94
C ILE A 85 -13.11 -6.95 -23.65
N GLY A 86 -12.69 -6.64 -22.40
CA GLY A 86 -11.30 -6.73 -21.94
C GLY A 86 -10.67 -5.40 -21.53
N LEU A 87 -11.41 -4.29 -21.67
CA LEU A 87 -11.04 -2.98 -21.15
C LEU A 87 -11.53 -2.80 -19.71
N CYS A 88 -10.86 -1.95 -18.95
CA CYS A 88 -11.19 -1.70 -17.54
C CYS A 88 -12.49 -0.90 -17.36
N ARG A 89 -13.32 -1.32 -16.41
CA ARG A 89 -14.62 -0.70 -16.11
C ARG A 89 -14.52 0.77 -15.72
N GLU A 90 -13.42 1.17 -15.11
CA GLU A 90 -13.25 2.52 -14.56
C GLU A 90 -13.14 3.59 -15.64
N HIS A 91 -12.69 3.21 -16.83
CA HIS A 91 -12.35 4.16 -17.89
C HIS A 91 -13.10 3.89 -19.19
N SER A 92 -13.67 2.71 -19.40
CA SER A 92 -14.30 2.37 -20.69
C SER A 92 -15.69 2.99 -20.90
N GLY A 93 -16.33 3.52 -19.86
CA GLY A 93 -17.73 3.98 -19.91
C GLY A 93 -18.04 5.17 -20.83
N HIS A 94 -17.03 5.90 -21.31
CA HIS A 94 -17.20 7.00 -22.26
C HIS A 94 -16.97 6.59 -23.72
N LEU A 95 -16.57 5.34 -23.96
CA LEU A 95 -16.23 4.82 -25.29
C LEU A 95 -17.44 4.11 -25.91
N ASP A 96 -17.60 4.28 -27.23
CA ASP A 96 -18.45 3.38 -28.00
C ASP A 96 -17.70 2.06 -28.26
N LEU A 97 -17.96 1.07 -27.43
CA LEU A 97 -17.37 -0.26 -27.54
C LEU A 97 -18.10 -1.15 -28.55
N SER A 98 -19.08 -0.62 -29.30
CA SER A 98 -19.80 -1.40 -30.29
C SER A 98 -18.92 -1.73 -31.49
N MET A 99 -18.97 -2.99 -31.92
CA MET A 99 -18.33 -3.44 -33.15
C MET A 99 -19.27 -3.22 -34.34
N ASN A 100 -19.81 -2.01 -34.49
CA ASN A 100 -20.72 -1.64 -35.57
C ASN A 100 -20.02 -0.91 -36.73
N THR A 101 -18.96 -0.16 -36.43
CA THR A 101 -18.19 0.62 -37.41
C THR A 101 -16.71 0.49 -37.12
N MET A 102 -15.85 0.77 -38.10
CA MET A 102 -14.40 0.81 -37.86
C MET A 102 -14.00 2.02 -36.99
N ASP A 103 -14.73 3.13 -37.09
CA ASP A 103 -14.45 4.37 -36.37
C ASP A 103 -14.58 4.21 -34.84
N SER A 104 -15.62 3.50 -34.39
CA SER A 104 -15.79 3.16 -32.96
C SER A 104 -14.64 2.30 -32.45
N VAL A 105 -14.19 1.34 -33.26
CA VAL A 105 -13.05 0.48 -32.91
C VAL A 105 -11.75 1.27 -32.84
N LEU A 106 -11.46 2.13 -33.82
CA LEU A 106 -10.25 2.95 -33.84
C LEU A 106 -10.25 3.98 -32.70
N THR A 107 -11.41 4.52 -32.33
CA THR A 107 -11.55 5.39 -31.16
C THR A 107 -11.21 4.64 -29.86
N ALA A 108 -11.69 3.40 -29.72
CA ALA A 108 -11.33 2.57 -28.57
C ALA A 108 -9.84 2.19 -28.54
N VAL A 109 -9.22 2.00 -29.71
CA VAL A 109 -7.77 1.75 -29.86
C VAL A 109 -6.97 2.98 -29.45
N ASP A 110 -7.33 4.17 -29.96
CA ASP A 110 -6.66 5.43 -29.62
C ASP A 110 -6.78 5.74 -28.11
N ALA A 111 -7.94 5.46 -27.51
CA ALA A 111 -8.12 5.61 -26.06
C ALA A 111 -7.16 4.74 -25.23
N VAL A 112 -6.66 3.61 -25.77
CA VAL A 112 -5.78 2.67 -25.07
C VAL A 112 -4.31 2.82 -25.48
N HIS A 113 -4.03 3.09 -26.75
CA HIS A 113 -2.70 3.10 -27.35
C HIS A 113 -2.24 4.48 -27.87
N GLY A 114 -3.11 5.49 -27.84
CA GLY A 114 -2.76 6.85 -28.23
C GLY A 114 -1.72 7.48 -27.31
N GLU A 115 -1.22 8.66 -27.68
CA GLU A 115 -0.14 9.36 -26.96
C GLU A 115 -0.50 9.70 -25.50
N SER A 116 -1.80 9.80 -25.19
CA SER A 116 -2.33 10.05 -23.85
C SER A 116 -3.47 9.08 -23.54
N PRO A 117 -3.17 7.83 -23.13
CA PRO A 117 -4.19 6.81 -22.89
C PRO A 117 -5.23 7.27 -21.87
N THR A 118 -6.50 7.24 -22.28
CA THR A 118 -7.66 7.55 -21.43
C THR A 118 -8.34 6.30 -20.89
N CYS A 119 -8.00 5.12 -21.43
CA CYS A 119 -8.50 3.81 -21.03
C CYS A 119 -7.38 2.78 -20.95
N HIS A 120 -7.59 1.73 -20.16
CA HIS A 120 -6.61 0.67 -19.92
C HIS A 120 -7.24 -0.70 -20.15
N TYR A 121 -6.39 -1.71 -20.37
CA TYR A 121 -6.82 -3.11 -20.25
C TYR A 121 -7.23 -3.45 -18.82
N GLY A 122 -8.17 -4.38 -18.71
CA GLY A 122 -8.46 -5.06 -17.45
C GLY A 122 -7.26 -5.91 -17.02
N ARG A 123 -6.65 -5.57 -15.89
CA ARG A 123 -5.55 -6.34 -15.29
C ARG A 123 -6.08 -7.51 -14.46
N GLU A 124 -7.24 -7.30 -13.86
CA GLU A 124 -7.99 -8.30 -13.10
C GLU A 124 -9.47 -8.20 -13.44
N ALA A 125 -10.24 -9.19 -13.03
CA ALA A 125 -11.69 -9.11 -12.96
C ALA A 125 -12.17 -9.29 -11.52
N THR A 126 -13.03 -8.39 -11.08
CA THR A 126 -13.85 -8.61 -9.89
C THR A 126 -14.96 -9.59 -10.27
N VAL A 127 -15.00 -10.74 -9.59
CA VAL A 127 -16.08 -11.73 -9.73
C VAL A 127 -16.92 -11.69 -8.47
N VAL A 128 -18.23 -11.73 -8.65
CA VAL A 128 -19.19 -11.85 -7.55
C VAL A 128 -19.97 -13.14 -7.73
N ALA A 129 -20.01 -13.95 -6.68
CA ALA A 129 -20.75 -15.19 -6.66
C ALA A 129 -21.62 -15.29 -5.40
N VAL A 130 -22.68 -16.08 -5.49
CA VAL A 130 -23.59 -16.33 -4.36
C VAL A 130 -23.60 -17.82 -4.02
N GLY A 131 -23.46 -18.14 -2.74
CA GLY A 131 -23.51 -19.51 -2.24
C GLY A 131 -24.44 -19.63 -1.03
N ALA A 132 -25.26 -20.67 -1.02
CA ALA A 132 -26.23 -20.91 0.06
C ALA A 132 -25.57 -21.42 1.35
N PHE A 133 -26.20 -21.14 2.50
CA PHE A 133 -25.88 -21.75 3.79
C PHE A 133 -26.70 -23.04 3.98
N ARG A 134 -26.14 -24.18 3.59
CA ARG A 134 -26.79 -25.50 3.68
C ARG A 134 -25.78 -26.64 3.56
N PRO A 135 -26.16 -27.89 3.93
CA PRO A 135 -25.24 -29.03 3.86
C PRO A 135 -25.02 -29.54 2.43
N GLU A 136 -26.00 -29.45 1.56
CA GLU A 136 -25.94 -29.87 0.15
C GLU A 136 -26.21 -28.70 -0.79
N ASN A 137 -25.76 -28.78 -2.05
CA ASN A 137 -26.00 -27.75 -3.07
C ASN A 137 -25.52 -26.34 -2.63
N TYR A 138 -24.46 -26.24 -1.86
CA TYR A 138 -23.96 -24.99 -1.26
C TYR A 138 -22.87 -24.31 -2.11
N HIS A 139 -22.58 -24.81 -3.31
CA HIS A 139 -21.56 -24.25 -4.19
C HIS A 139 -21.85 -22.78 -4.54
N ALA A 140 -20.80 -22.02 -4.83
CA ALA A 140 -20.94 -20.65 -5.31
C ALA A 140 -21.39 -20.66 -6.78
N LEU A 141 -22.25 -19.72 -7.17
CA LEU A 141 -22.61 -19.48 -8.57
C LEU A 141 -22.34 -18.02 -8.93
N PRO A 142 -21.71 -17.73 -10.08
CA PRO A 142 -21.30 -16.38 -10.45
C PRO A 142 -22.53 -15.55 -10.87
N ILE A 143 -22.59 -14.30 -10.44
CA ILE A 143 -23.64 -13.34 -10.82
C ILE A 143 -23.08 -12.04 -11.42
N MET A 144 -21.78 -11.82 -11.34
CA MET A 144 -21.12 -10.67 -11.94
C MET A 144 -19.67 -10.97 -12.26
N GLN A 145 -19.18 -10.45 -13.38
CA GLN A 145 -17.77 -10.37 -13.72
C GLN A 145 -17.50 -8.99 -14.31
N ALA A 146 -16.53 -8.26 -13.76
CA ALA A 146 -16.21 -6.91 -14.21
C ALA A 146 -14.69 -6.65 -14.19
N GLN A 147 -14.12 -6.29 -15.33
CA GLN A 147 -12.67 -6.09 -15.45
C GLN A 147 -12.25 -4.74 -14.83
N THR A 148 -11.10 -4.72 -14.18
CA THR A 148 -10.57 -3.55 -13.46
C THR A 148 -9.09 -3.33 -13.77
N CYS A 149 -8.69 -2.07 -13.78
CA CYS A 149 -7.27 -1.68 -13.82
C CYS A 149 -6.69 -1.39 -12.42
N LYS A 150 -7.45 -1.65 -11.35
CA LYS A 150 -7.19 -1.35 -9.93
C LYS A 150 -7.15 0.13 -9.56
N SER A 151 -7.68 1.02 -10.39
CA SER A 151 -7.77 2.45 -10.06
C SER A 151 -9.02 2.81 -9.25
N GLU A 152 -9.96 1.86 -9.10
CA GLU A 152 -11.19 2.05 -8.35
C GLU A 152 -10.91 2.40 -6.87
N LYS A 153 -11.80 3.21 -6.29
CA LYS A 153 -11.75 3.63 -4.88
C LYS A 153 -12.94 3.06 -4.13
N GLY A 154 -12.87 3.00 -2.80
CA GLY A 154 -13.89 2.35 -1.97
C GLY A 154 -15.31 2.87 -2.21
N LYS A 155 -15.48 4.16 -2.52
CA LYS A 155 -16.79 4.71 -2.90
C LYS A 155 -17.37 4.05 -4.16
N GLY A 156 -16.57 3.93 -5.22
CA GLY A 156 -17.02 3.35 -6.49
C GLY A 156 -17.38 1.87 -6.33
N PHE A 157 -16.56 1.12 -5.62
CA PHE A 157 -16.87 -0.26 -5.27
C PHE A 157 -18.15 -0.38 -4.41
N GLY A 158 -18.34 0.51 -3.43
CA GLY A 158 -19.55 0.53 -2.61
C GLY A 158 -20.83 0.72 -3.43
N ASP A 159 -20.79 1.54 -4.48
CA ASP A 159 -21.94 1.75 -5.37
C ASP A 159 -22.24 0.47 -6.20
N ILE A 160 -21.21 -0.28 -6.62
CA ILE A 160 -21.36 -1.61 -7.27
C ILE A 160 -21.98 -2.62 -6.29
N LEU A 161 -21.45 -2.70 -5.06
CA LEU A 161 -21.93 -3.63 -4.03
C LEU A 161 -23.41 -3.37 -3.69
N GLU A 162 -23.79 -2.10 -3.54
CA GLU A 162 -25.20 -1.72 -3.30
C GLU A 162 -26.10 -2.18 -4.45
N SER A 163 -25.69 -1.93 -5.70
CA SER A 163 -26.42 -2.41 -6.88
C SER A 163 -26.59 -3.92 -6.89
N VAL A 164 -25.54 -4.69 -6.57
CA VAL A 164 -25.61 -6.17 -6.53
C VAL A 164 -26.61 -6.64 -5.46
N LEU A 165 -26.55 -6.09 -4.25
CA LEU A 165 -27.47 -6.45 -3.17
C LEU A 165 -28.93 -6.09 -3.52
N GLU A 166 -29.16 -4.95 -4.15
CA GLU A 166 -30.49 -4.55 -4.60
C GLU A 166 -31.03 -5.48 -5.69
N GLN A 167 -30.22 -5.85 -6.68
CA GLN A 167 -30.64 -6.81 -7.71
C GLN A 167 -30.88 -8.20 -7.13
N TRP A 168 -30.07 -8.67 -6.16
CA TRP A 168 -30.36 -9.92 -5.45
C TRP A 168 -31.71 -9.85 -4.73
N LYS A 169 -32.00 -8.74 -4.05
CA LYS A 169 -33.26 -8.57 -3.32
C LYS A 169 -34.48 -8.65 -4.23
N ILE A 170 -34.37 -8.17 -5.47
CA ILE A 170 -35.46 -8.17 -6.45
C ILE A 170 -35.59 -9.54 -7.15
N HIS A 171 -34.47 -10.13 -7.58
CA HIS A 171 -34.49 -11.27 -8.49
C HIS A 171 -34.15 -12.62 -7.83
N GLY A 172 -33.27 -12.65 -6.84
CA GLY A 172 -32.84 -13.89 -6.17
C GLY A 172 -33.65 -14.21 -4.91
N ALA A 173 -33.77 -13.23 -4.01
CA ALA A 173 -34.37 -13.40 -2.69
C ALA A 173 -35.82 -13.91 -2.66
N PRO A 174 -36.71 -13.53 -3.61
CA PRO A 174 -38.07 -14.06 -3.63
C PRO A 174 -38.15 -15.57 -3.81
N HIS A 175 -37.16 -16.17 -4.49
CA HIS A 175 -37.13 -17.60 -4.81
C HIS A 175 -36.22 -18.40 -3.88
N HIS A 176 -35.06 -17.86 -3.55
CA HIS A 176 -34.01 -18.62 -2.84
C HIS A 176 -33.81 -18.17 -1.40
N GLY A 177 -34.11 -16.91 -1.06
CA GLY A 177 -33.88 -16.31 0.25
C GLY A 177 -32.82 -15.22 0.25
N ASP A 178 -32.71 -14.50 1.36
CA ASP A 178 -31.89 -13.29 1.46
C ASP A 178 -30.38 -13.59 1.55
N VAL A 179 -29.56 -12.63 1.11
CA VAL A 179 -28.13 -12.56 1.45
C VAL A 179 -28.01 -12.05 2.89
N TRP A 180 -27.22 -12.73 3.70
CA TRP A 180 -26.95 -12.35 5.10
C TRP A 180 -25.53 -11.86 5.30
N VAL A 181 -24.59 -12.42 4.54
CA VAL A 181 -23.16 -12.20 4.70
C VAL A 181 -22.57 -11.77 3.37
N VAL A 182 -21.70 -10.76 3.41
CA VAL A 182 -20.84 -10.37 2.30
C VAL A 182 -19.39 -10.65 2.67
N SER A 183 -18.72 -11.48 1.87
CA SER A 183 -17.37 -11.97 2.11
C SER A 183 -16.39 -11.46 1.05
N PHE A 184 -15.21 -11.03 1.51
CA PHE A 184 -14.07 -10.62 0.68
C PHE A 184 -12.76 -10.90 1.41
N ASP A 185 -11.67 -10.94 0.66
CA ASP A 185 -10.30 -11.32 1.05
C ASP A 185 -9.57 -10.32 1.98
N GLY A 186 -10.16 -9.15 2.19
CA GLY A 186 -9.58 -8.06 2.99
C GLY A 186 -8.86 -6.99 2.17
N ASP A 187 -9.10 -6.90 0.86
CA ASP A 187 -8.69 -5.77 0.04
C ASP A 187 -9.15 -4.42 0.65
N SER A 188 -8.28 -3.41 0.57
CA SER A 188 -8.53 -2.10 1.21
C SER A 188 -9.69 -1.33 0.57
N VAL A 189 -9.88 -1.44 -0.75
CA VAL A 189 -10.97 -0.83 -1.50
C VAL A 189 -12.28 -1.54 -1.19
N PHE A 190 -12.26 -2.88 -1.16
CA PHE A 190 -13.43 -3.68 -0.81
C PHE A 190 -13.87 -3.42 0.63
N ARG A 191 -12.93 -3.34 1.56
CA ARG A 191 -13.21 -3.02 2.97
C ARG A 191 -13.81 -1.63 3.14
N GLU A 192 -13.25 -0.61 2.49
CA GLU A 192 -13.77 0.76 2.57
C GLU A 192 -15.21 0.85 2.01
N GLY A 193 -15.46 0.26 0.83
CA GLY A 193 -16.80 0.23 0.24
C GLY A 193 -17.79 -0.63 1.02
N GLY A 194 -17.35 -1.79 1.50
CA GLY A 194 -18.13 -2.68 2.36
C GLY A 194 -18.53 -2.00 3.67
N PHE A 195 -17.63 -1.22 4.29
CA PHE A 195 -17.97 -0.47 5.49
C PHE A 195 -19.07 0.56 5.25
N LYS A 196 -19.02 1.28 4.12
CA LYS A 196 -20.05 2.26 3.73
C LYS A 196 -21.43 1.59 3.58
N VAL A 197 -21.48 0.42 2.94
CA VAL A 197 -22.74 -0.27 2.59
C VAL A 197 -23.28 -1.12 3.75
N LEU A 198 -22.41 -1.81 4.48
CA LEU A 198 -22.78 -2.86 5.45
C LEU A 198 -22.78 -2.38 6.90
N MET A 199 -22.57 -1.09 7.15
CA MET A 199 -22.65 -0.47 8.48
C MET A 199 -23.57 0.75 8.49
N CYS A 200 -24.41 0.91 7.45
CA CYS A 200 -25.25 2.09 7.25
C CYS A 200 -26.49 2.14 8.17
N ASN A 201 -26.99 0.98 8.61
CA ASN A 201 -28.14 0.84 9.48
C ASN A 201 -27.75 0.23 10.83
N GLU A 202 -28.70 0.25 11.78
CA GLU A 202 -28.61 -0.48 13.03
C GLU A 202 -29.82 -1.42 13.13
N VAL A 203 -29.59 -2.65 13.59
CA VAL A 203 -30.67 -3.64 13.74
C VAL A 203 -31.71 -3.11 14.71
N ASP A 204 -32.98 -3.08 14.26
CA ASP A 204 -34.11 -2.72 15.11
C ASP A 204 -34.20 -3.70 16.30
N PRO A 205 -34.09 -3.23 17.57
CA PRO A 205 -34.18 -4.08 18.75
C PRO A 205 -35.48 -4.88 18.85
N GLU A 206 -36.58 -4.38 18.30
CA GLU A 206 -37.89 -5.04 18.34
C GLU A 206 -38.10 -6.07 17.23
N SER A 207 -37.26 -6.02 16.19
CA SER A 207 -37.29 -7.00 15.11
C SER A 207 -36.97 -8.41 15.64
N PRO A 208 -37.39 -9.49 14.94
CA PRO A 208 -37.02 -10.85 15.29
C PRO A 208 -35.49 -11.04 15.41
N LEU A 209 -34.72 -10.39 14.53
CA LEU A 209 -33.25 -10.40 14.60
C LEU A 209 -32.73 -9.66 15.82
N GLY A 210 -33.25 -8.46 16.10
CA GLY A 210 -32.89 -7.68 17.29
C GLY A 210 -33.09 -8.45 18.60
N LYS A 211 -34.20 -9.18 18.70
CA LYS A 211 -34.51 -10.06 19.84
C LYS A 211 -33.54 -11.25 19.95
N LYS A 212 -33.17 -11.87 18.83
CA LYS A 212 -32.15 -12.93 18.81
C LYS A 212 -30.75 -12.43 19.14
N LEU A 213 -30.47 -11.15 18.86
CA LEU A 213 -29.20 -10.50 19.14
C LEU A 213 -29.16 -9.80 20.52
N ALA A 214 -30.23 -9.89 21.30
CA ALA A 214 -30.34 -9.24 22.60
C ALA A 214 -29.42 -9.89 23.66
N GLY A 215 -28.98 -9.07 24.61
CA GLY A 215 -28.12 -9.49 25.74
C GLY A 215 -26.70 -9.94 25.36
N MET A 216 -26.21 -9.57 24.17
CA MET A 216 -24.81 -9.77 23.79
C MET A 216 -24.04 -8.43 23.92
N PRO A 217 -23.61 -8.04 25.13
CA PRO A 217 -22.90 -6.78 25.33
C PRO A 217 -21.61 -6.75 24.51
N GLY A 218 -21.30 -5.60 23.91
CA GLY A 218 -20.13 -5.41 23.05
C GLY A 218 -20.30 -5.91 21.61
N LEU A 219 -21.31 -6.73 21.29
CA LEU A 219 -21.61 -7.10 19.91
C LEU A 219 -22.16 -5.88 19.15
N ASN A 220 -21.41 -5.42 18.15
CA ASN A 220 -21.84 -4.32 17.29
C ASN A 220 -23.08 -4.73 16.46
N LYS A 221 -24.14 -3.91 16.52
CA LYS A 221 -25.42 -4.15 15.84
C LYS A 221 -25.62 -3.36 14.55
N ARG A 222 -24.57 -2.70 14.03
CA ARG A 222 -24.65 -2.03 12.73
C ARG A 222 -24.74 -3.05 11.60
N CYS A 223 -25.42 -2.74 10.51
CA CYS A 223 -25.60 -3.66 9.39
C CYS A 223 -25.91 -2.89 8.10
N GLY A 224 -26.04 -3.62 6.99
CA GLY A 224 -26.56 -3.12 5.73
C GLY A 224 -28.07 -2.86 5.79
N LYS A 225 -28.59 -2.37 4.66
CA LYS A 225 -29.97 -1.94 4.48
C LYS A 225 -30.99 -3.04 4.86
N ASN A 226 -30.68 -4.30 4.57
CA ASN A 226 -31.53 -5.46 4.85
C ASN A 226 -30.92 -6.40 5.91
N ASN A 227 -30.12 -5.86 6.83
CA ASN A 227 -29.39 -6.59 7.88
C ASN A 227 -28.22 -7.46 7.38
N GLU A 228 -27.67 -7.16 6.21
CA GLU A 228 -26.46 -7.79 5.70
C GLU A 228 -25.25 -7.38 6.55
N VAL A 229 -24.29 -8.29 6.75
CA VAL A 229 -23.06 -7.99 7.50
C VAL A 229 -21.83 -8.44 6.75
N MET A 230 -20.72 -7.75 6.99
CA MET A 230 -19.41 -8.15 6.50
C MET A 230 -18.94 -9.42 7.22
N GLY A 231 -18.66 -10.49 6.48
CA GLY A 231 -18.11 -11.76 6.99
C GLY A 231 -16.84 -12.13 6.23
N PRO A 232 -15.70 -11.56 6.64
CA PRO A 232 -14.43 -11.79 5.95
C PRO A 232 -14.00 -13.27 5.96
N ASP A 233 -13.27 -13.74 4.94
CA ASP A 233 -12.82 -15.13 4.83
C ASP A 233 -11.88 -15.61 5.97
N PRO A 234 -12.30 -16.59 6.81
CA PRO A 234 -11.50 -17.12 7.92
C PRO A 234 -10.09 -17.60 7.54
N LYS A 235 -9.88 -18.21 6.37
CA LYS A 235 -8.57 -18.71 5.92
C LYS A 235 -7.59 -17.56 5.67
N HIS A 236 -8.06 -16.44 5.09
CA HIS A 236 -7.22 -15.26 4.88
C HIS A 236 -6.77 -14.64 6.19
N PHE A 237 -7.62 -14.62 7.23
CA PHE A 237 -7.22 -14.05 8.53
C PHE A 237 -6.28 -14.95 9.32
N SER A 238 -6.38 -16.27 9.17
CA SER A 238 -5.35 -17.19 9.66
C SER A 238 -3.99 -16.92 8.98
N LYS A 239 -3.97 -16.70 7.65
CA LYS A 239 -2.75 -16.30 6.91
C LYS A 239 -2.18 -14.97 7.43
N ARG A 240 -3.04 -13.96 7.63
CA ARG A 240 -2.64 -12.63 8.11
C ARG A 240 -2.17 -12.64 9.57
N GLY A 241 -2.80 -13.43 10.43
CA GLY A 241 -2.36 -13.65 11.82
C GLY A 241 -0.96 -14.27 11.86
N ALA A 242 -0.75 -15.35 11.12
CA ALA A 242 0.58 -15.98 11.00
C ALA A 242 1.62 -15.04 10.37
N THR A 243 1.25 -14.27 9.36
CA THR A 243 2.13 -13.26 8.74
C THR A 243 2.57 -12.20 9.74
N LEU A 244 1.65 -11.74 10.60
CA LEU A 244 1.95 -10.80 11.66
C LEU A 244 2.91 -11.38 12.70
N GLU A 245 2.72 -12.63 13.11
CA GLU A 245 3.65 -13.35 14.00
C GLU A 245 5.04 -13.55 13.37
N ARG A 246 5.10 -13.82 12.07
CA ARG A 246 6.35 -13.93 11.29
C ARG A 246 7.04 -12.59 11.05
N SER A 247 6.37 -11.47 11.32
CA SER A 247 6.96 -10.15 11.10
C SER A 247 8.05 -9.83 12.14
N ASN A 248 8.94 -8.90 11.77
CA ASN A 248 9.97 -8.42 12.70
C ASN A 248 9.35 -7.60 13.86
N GLU A 249 8.17 -7.04 13.65
CA GLU A 249 7.45 -6.26 14.66
C GLU A 249 6.66 -7.17 15.63
N GLY A 250 6.14 -8.30 15.14
CA GLY A 250 5.43 -9.29 15.96
C GLY A 250 4.10 -8.80 16.52
N ILE A 251 3.67 -9.34 17.65
CA ILE A 251 2.50 -8.84 18.41
C ILE A 251 2.90 -8.46 19.83
N VAL A 252 2.27 -7.45 20.40
CA VAL A 252 2.43 -7.11 21.82
C VAL A 252 1.26 -7.67 22.61
N ILE A 253 1.55 -8.54 23.57
CA ILE A 253 0.57 -9.06 24.53
C ILE A 253 1.19 -8.99 25.92
N ASP A 254 0.44 -8.42 26.87
CA ASP A 254 0.87 -8.31 28.27
C ASP A 254 2.25 -7.63 28.41
N ARG A 255 2.48 -6.60 27.58
CA ARG A 255 3.73 -5.83 27.49
C ARG A 255 4.95 -6.65 27.05
N VAL A 256 4.77 -7.88 26.58
CA VAL A 256 5.80 -8.70 25.96
C VAL A 256 5.63 -8.65 24.45
N VAL A 257 6.73 -8.46 23.74
CA VAL A 257 6.77 -8.53 22.26
C VAL A 257 6.97 -9.99 21.87
N LEU A 258 6.06 -10.54 21.07
CA LEU A 258 6.17 -11.86 20.44
C LEU A 258 6.43 -11.64 18.95
N ASN A 259 7.71 -11.54 18.57
CA ASN A 259 8.14 -11.37 17.19
C ASN A 259 8.82 -12.63 16.65
N ARG A 260 9.13 -12.62 15.35
CA ARG A 260 9.80 -13.74 14.67
C ARG A 260 10.98 -14.31 15.46
N SER A 261 11.86 -13.45 15.99
CA SER A 261 13.06 -13.91 16.72
C SER A 261 12.71 -14.66 18.00
N ILE A 262 11.77 -14.14 18.78
CA ILE A 262 11.33 -14.76 20.03
C ILE A 262 10.58 -16.06 19.73
N ILE A 263 9.69 -16.04 18.73
CA ILE A 263 8.96 -17.22 18.29
C ILE A 263 9.92 -18.32 17.82
N THR A 264 10.92 -18.00 16.98
CA THR A 264 11.94 -18.96 16.54
C THR A 264 12.66 -19.61 17.73
N GLN A 265 13.15 -18.80 18.68
CA GLN A 265 13.87 -19.32 19.86
C GLN A 265 13.01 -20.24 20.72
N TRP A 266 11.71 -19.94 20.84
CA TRP A 266 10.79 -20.71 21.66
C TRP A 266 10.29 -21.97 20.95
N LEU A 267 10.04 -21.90 19.64
CA LEU A 267 9.68 -23.07 18.84
C LEU A 267 10.77 -24.15 18.86
N GLU A 268 12.05 -23.77 18.88
CA GLU A 268 13.17 -24.73 19.04
C GLU A 268 13.15 -25.49 20.38
N ARG A 269 12.35 -25.05 21.36
CA ARG A 269 12.18 -25.75 22.64
C ARG A 269 11.09 -26.82 22.60
N LEU A 270 10.28 -26.88 21.54
CA LEU A 270 9.26 -27.90 21.38
C LEU A 270 9.90 -29.23 20.93
N PRO A 271 9.49 -30.37 21.51
CA PRO A 271 10.10 -31.67 21.23
C PRO A 271 9.83 -32.18 19.80
N ASP A 272 8.79 -31.67 19.14
CA ASP A 272 8.38 -32.05 17.78
C ASP A 272 8.91 -31.10 16.69
N GLN A 273 9.78 -30.14 17.04
CA GLN A 273 10.34 -29.17 16.10
C GLN A 273 11.86 -29.33 15.95
N THR A 274 12.34 -29.37 14.70
CA THR A 274 13.76 -29.27 14.36
C THR A 274 14.10 -27.84 13.91
N LYS A 275 15.38 -27.48 13.85
CA LYS A 275 15.78 -26.15 13.36
C LYS A 275 15.29 -25.89 11.93
N GLU A 276 15.30 -26.92 11.09
CA GLU A 276 14.81 -26.86 9.72
C GLU A 276 13.29 -26.67 9.69
N SER A 277 12.52 -27.38 10.53
CA SER A 277 11.07 -27.20 10.60
C SER A 277 10.70 -25.80 11.11
N VAL A 278 11.42 -25.29 12.11
CA VAL A 278 11.22 -23.92 12.62
C VAL A 278 11.54 -22.90 11.54
N ALA A 279 12.66 -23.03 10.83
CA ALA A 279 13.03 -22.12 9.74
C ALA A 279 11.95 -22.05 8.65
N ILE A 280 11.33 -23.19 8.31
CA ILE A 280 10.20 -23.28 7.38
C ILE A 280 8.94 -22.60 7.95
N LEU A 281 8.61 -22.82 9.23
CA LEU A 281 7.40 -22.26 9.85
C LEU A 281 7.46 -20.74 9.99
N VAL A 282 8.66 -20.18 10.23
CA VAL A 282 8.87 -18.74 10.41
C VAL A 282 9.29 -18.02 9.13
N ASP A 283 9.26 -18.68 7.97
CA ASP A 283 9.63 -18.07 6.69
C ASP A 283 8.55 -17.08 6.21
N PRO A 284 8.86 -15.77 6.07
CA PRO A 284 7.91 -14.78 5.57
C PRO A 284 7.64 -14.92 4.07
N ALA A 285 8.50 -15.59 3.28
CA ALA A 285 8.30 -15.71 1.84
C ALA A 285 7.07 -16.57 1.51
N ASP A 286 6.73 -17.56 2.36
CA ASP A 286 5.61 -18.47 2.16
C ASP A 286 4.33 -18.05 2.93
N HIS A 287 3.94 -16.78 2.78
CA HIS A 287 2.80 -16.18 3.48
C HIS A 287 1.44 -16.60 2.90
N GLN A 288 1.40 -17.12 1.67
CA GLN A 288 0.18 -17.59 1.01
C GLN A 288 -0.20 -19.03 1.39
N ASN A 289 0.68 -19.80 2.04
CA ASN A 289 0.45 -21.20 2.39
C ASN A 289 -0.38 -21.36 3.67
N VAL A 290 -1.67 -21.64 3.49
CA VAL A 290 -2.65 -21.84 4.57
C VAL A 290 -2.22 -22.96 5.54
N PRO A 291 -1.87 -24.20 5.10
CA PRO A 291 -1.40 -25.24 6.01
C PRO A 291 -0.22 -24.82 6.90
N ARG A 292 0.76 -24.06 6.37
CA ARG A 292 1.91 -23.60 7.15
C ARG A 292 1.52 -22.52 8.15
N ALA A 293 0.61 -21.61 7.81
CA ALA A 293 0.07 -20.62 8.75
C ALA A 293 -0.57 -21.32 9.96
N TYR A 294 -1.43 -22.32 9.72
CA TYR A 294 -2.05 -23.12 10.78
C TYR A 294 -1.02 -23.89 11.62
N LYS A 295 -0.03 -24.53 10.98
CA LYS A 295 1.04 -25.27 11.70
C LYS A 295 1.83 -24.32 12.62
N LEU A 296 2.16 -23.11 12.17
CA LEU A 296 2.83 -22.11 13.00
C LEU A 296 1.96 -21.72 14.20
N MET A 297 0.71 -21.31 13.97
CA MET A 297 -0.17 -20.85 15.06
C MET A 297 -0.44 -21.96 16.08
N ARG A 298 -0.62 -23.22 15.64
CA ARG A 298 -0.73 -24.39 16.52
C ARG A 298 0.53 -24.63 17.33
N ALA A 299 1.71 -24.44 16.75
CA ALA A 299 2.97 -24.54 17.48
C ALA A 299 3.10 -23.41 18.52
N CYS A 300 2.71 -22.17 18.17
CA CYS A 300 2.65 -21.05 19.11
C CYS A 300 1.71 -21.32 20.30
N ILE A 301 0.56 -21.95 20.06
CA ILE A 301 -0.38 -22.36 21.12
C ILE A 301 0.30 -23.30 22.12
N SER A 302 1.07 -24.28 21.63
CA SER A 302 1.78 -25.25 22.48
C SER A 302 2.85 -24.60 23.37
N LEU A 303 3.40 -23.44 22.98
CA LEU A 303 4.43 -22.73 23.77
C LEU A 303 3.89 -22.23 25.12
N GLY A 304 2.58 -21.94 25.23
CA GLY A 304 1.96 -21.48 26.48
C GLY A 304 2.03 -22.50 27.61
N SER A 305 2.15 -23.78 27.27
CA SER A 305 2.17 -24.91 28.22
C SER A 305 3.56 -25.45 28.53
N LEU A 306 4.62 -24.83 27.99
CA LEU A 306 5.98 -25.24 28.26
C LEU A 306 6.37 -25.00 29.72
N ASP A 307 7.05 -25.98 30.32
CA ASP A 307 7.74 -25.79 31.59
C ASP A 307 9.01 -24.96 31.36
N VAL A 308 9.16 -23.84 32.07
CA VAL A 308 10.23 -22.87 31.82
C VAL A 308 10.84 -22.35 33.13
N PRO A 309 12.12 -21.93 33.12
CA PRO A 309 12.74 -21.29 34.29
C PRO A 309 12.04 -19.97 34.68
N PRO A 310 12.11 -19.54 35.96
CA PRO A 310 11.44 -18.33 36.48
C PRO A 310 11.56 -17.06 35.63
N MET A 311 12.73 -16.84 35.02
CA MET A 311 13.02 -15.68 34.16
C MET A 311 12.17 -15.63 32.88
N ASP A 312 11.71 -16.79 32.39
CA ASP A 312 10.93 -16.93 31.16
C ASP A 312 9.41 -16.95 31.43
N HIS A 313 8.96 -16.86 32.69
CA HIS A 313 7.54 -16.92 33.05
C HIS A 313 6.70 -15.84 32.39
N GLY A 314 7.24 -14.61 32.24
CA GLY A 314 6.54 -13.51 31.57
C GLY A 314 6.28 -13.82 30.09
N THR A 315 7.29 -14.30 29.37
CA THR A 315 7.17 -14.67 27.96
C THR A 315 6.29 -15.91 27.77
N ARG A 316 6.40 -16.92 28.63
CA ARG A 316 5.48 -18.07 28.61
C ARG A 316 4.03 -17.64 28.84
N ARG A 317 3.79 -16.73 29.79
CA ARG A 317 2.47 -16.14 30.04
C ARG A 317 1.94 -15.41 28.80
N ALA A 318 2.78 -14.63 28.12
CA ALA A 318 2.40 -13.98 26.86
C ALA A 318 2.03 -15.01 25.77
N PHE A 319 2.79 -16.09 25.62
CA PHE A 319 2.45 -17.19 24.71
C PHE A 319 1.16 -17.92 25.12
N ALA A 320 0.89 -18.10 26.41
CA ALA A 320 -0.37 -18.67 26.89
C ALA A 320 -1.56 -17.77 26.54
N LEU A 321 -1.45 -16.46 26.74
CA LEU A 321 -2.47 -15.48 26.40
C LEU A 321 -2.73 -15.42 24.88
N ALA A 322 -1.66 -15.34 24.07
CA ALA A 322 -1.73 -15.34 22.61
C ALA A 322 -2.32 -16.65 22.09
N GLY A 323 -1.82 -17.78 22.61
CA GLY A 323 -2.22 -19.13 22.25
C GLY A 323 -3.69 -19.38 22.53
N GLU A 324 -4.18 -19.03 23.72
CA GLU A 324 -5.59 -19.25 24.04
C GLU A 324 -6.52 -18.43 23.15
N MET A 325 -6.14 -17.18 22.83
CA MET A 325 -6.89 -16.36 21.90
C MET A 325 -6.93 -16.99 20.49
N TRP A 326 -5.78 -17.36 19.93
CA TRP A 326 -5.74 -17.96 18.60
C TRP A 326 -6.42 -19.33 18.57
N LYS A 327 -6.29 -20.12 19.62
CA LYS A 327 -7.01 -21.39 19.75
C LYS A 327 -8.52 -21.16 19.70
N ALA A 328 -9.02 -20.19 20.48
CA ALA A 328 -10.45 -19.84 20.51
C ALA A 328 -10.98 -19.37 19.14
N PHE A 329 -10.11 -18.79 18.30
CA PHE A 329 -10.42 -18.43 16.91
C PHE A 329 -10.34 -19.60 15.92
N LEU A 330 -9.28 -20.42 15.98
CA LEU A 330 -8.98 -21.43 14.97
C LEU A 330 -9.83 -22.71 15.12
N ASP A 331 -10.11 -23.14 16.35
CA ASP A 331 -10.84 -24.38 16.63
C ASP A 331 -12.24 -24.42 15.96
N PRO A 332 -13.08 -23.36 16.02
CA PRO A 332 -14.37 -23.30 15.33
C PRO A 332 -14.38 -23.62 13.83
N PHE A 333 -13.24 -23.40 13.15
CA PHE A 333 -13.10 -23.62 11.71
C PHE A 333 -12.31 -24.90 11.37
N THR A 334 -11.62 -25.50 12.34
CA THR A 334 -10.67 -26.60 12.10
C THR A 334 -10.92 -27.85 12.92
N ASP A 335 -11.81 -27.81 13.91
CA ASP A 335 -12.21 -28.95 14.71
C ASP A 335 -13.65 -29.36 14.39
N GLY A 336 -13.79 -30.45 13.63
CA GLY A 336 -15.10 -30.98 13.21
C GLY A 336 -15.88 -31.67 14.34
N THR A 337 -15.30 -31.76 15.54
CA THR A 337 -15.93 -32.36 16.73
C THR A 337 -16.63 -31.35 17.63
N LEU A 338 -16.43 -30.04 17.41
CA LEU A 338 -17.15 -29.00 18.13
C LEU A 338 -18.56 -28.84 17.58
N SER A 339 -19.56 -28.75 18.46
CA SER A 339 -20.91 -28.33 18.07
C SER A 339 -20.93 -26.86 17.63
N LEU A 340 -22.00 -26.45 16.94
CA LEU A 340 -22.18 -25.03 16.56
C LEU A 340 -22.24 -24.11 17.80
N SER A 341 -22.85 -24.58 18.90
CA SER A 341 -22.93 -23.82 20.16
C SER A 341 -21.55 -23.63 20.82
N GLU A 342 -20.74 -24.69 20.84
CA GLU A 342 -19.36 -24.63 21.35
C GLU A 342 -18.48 -23.74 20.45
N SER A 343 -18.63 -23.87 19.14
CA SER A 343 -17.93 -23.04 18.15
C SER A 343 -18.23 -21.54 18.35
N LEU A 344 -19.50 -21.17 18.54
CA LEU A 344 -19.88 -19.78 18.83
C LEU A 344 -19.39 -19.31 20.21
N SER A 345 -19.40 -20.19 21.22
CA SER A 345 -18.86 -19.86 22.55
C SER A 345 -17.36 -19.60 22.48
N SER A 346 -16.63 -20.38 21.67
CA SER A 346 -15.21 -20.20 21.39
C SER A 346 -14.93 -18.89 20.64
N LEU A 347 -15.71 -18.58 19.59
CA LEU A 347 -15.59 -17.30 18.88
C LEU A 347 -15.92 -16.09 19.78
N SER A 348 -16.89 -16.22 20.67
CA SER A 348 -17.17 -15.21 21.69
C SER A 348 -15.96 -15.02 22.63
N LYS A 349 -15.35 -16.12 23.11
CA LYS A 349 -14.14 -16.06 23.93
C LYS A 349 -13.02 -15.31 23.21
N PHE A 350 -12.79 -15.62 21.94
CA PHE A 350 -11.83 -14.90 21.11
C PHE A 350 -12.15 -13.41 21.03
N ALA A 351 -13.39 -13.03 20.73
CA ALA A 351 -13.78 -11.62 20.59
C ALA A 351 -13.55 -10.79 21.87
N HIS A 352 -13.85 -11.38 23.03
CA HIS A 352 -13.60 -10.75 24.33
C HIS A 352 -12.10 -10.62 24.63
N LEU A 353 -11.30 -11.66 24.38
CA LEU A 353 -9.84 -11.59 24.57
C LEU A 353 -9.20 -10.56 23.64
N ALA A 354 -9.55 -10.59 22.35
CA ALA A 354 -9.05 -9.65 21.36
C ALA A 354 -9.42 -8.20 21.71
N PHE A 355 -10.64 -7.94 22.19
CA PHE A 355 -11.07 -6.63 22.64
C PHE A 355 -10.19 -6.10 23.80
N VAL A 356 -9.94 -6.93 24.82
CA VAL A 356 -9.09 -6.56 25.96
C VAL A 356 -7.66 -6.26 25.50
N PHE A 357 -7.04 -7.15 24.74
CA PHE A 357 -5.67 -6.96 24.27
C PHE A 357 -5.52 -5.75 23.36
N TYR A 358 -6.51 -5.49 22.48
CA TYR A 358 -6.50 -4.31 21.62
C TYR A 358 -6.70 -3.03 22.43
N ARG A 359 -7.54 -3.00 23.47
CA ARG A 359 -7.64 -1.83 24.36
C ARG A 359 -6.36 -1.57 25.16
N MET A 360 -5.61 -2.62 25.50
CA MET A 360 -4.35 -2.49 26.24
C MET A 360 -3.19 -2.02 25.37
N HIS A 361 -3.14 -2.43 24.10
CA HIS A 361 -1.94 -2.31 23.27
C HIS A 361 -2.18 -1.65 21.90
N GLY A 362 -3.43 -1.38 21.52
CA GLY A 362 -3.81 -0.79 20.24
C GLY A 362 -3.27 -1.56 19.04
N SER A 363 -2.80 -0.83 18.03
CA SER A 363 -2.26 -1.39 16.79
C SER A 363 -0.97 -2.20 16.97
N SER A 364 -0.30 -2.10 18.12
CA SER A 364 0.88 -2.91 18.49
C SER A 364 0.51 -4.36 18.82
N PHE A 365 -0.74 -4.65 19.18
CA PHE A 365 -1.23 -6.02 19.36
C PHE A 365 -1.58 -6.66 18.02
N LEU A 366 -2.64 -6.20 17.35
CA LEU A 366 -3.00 -6.56 15.97
C LEU A 366 -3.02 -5.30 15.11
N SER A 367 -2.77 -5.41 13.80
CA SER A 367 -3.02 -4.26 12.91
C SER A 367 -4.50 -3.86 12.99
N ASN A 368 -4.77 -2.58 12.77
CA ASN A 368 -6.14 -2.05 12.88
C ASN A 368 -7.11 -2.80 11.96
N GLN A 369 -6.65 -3.10 10.74
CA GLN A 369 -7.39 -3.83 9.73
C GLN A 369 -7.66 -5.28 10.17
N LEU A 370 -6.62 -6.01 10.60
CA LEU A 370 -6.76 -7.40 11.03
C LEU A 370 -7.69 -7.54 12.25
N TYR A 371 -7.57 -6.63 13.23
CA TYR A 371 -8.48 -6.59 14.38
C TYR A 371 -9.94 -6.41 13.95
N GLY A 372 -10.19 -5.40 13.10
CA GLY A 372 -11.53 -5.10 12.60
C GLY A 372 -12.15 -6.25 11.82
N ASP A 373 -11.36 -6.89 10.94
CA ASP A 373 -11.83 -8.00 10.12
C ASP A 373 -12.16 -9.24 10.98
N LEU A 374 -11.32 -9.56 11.96
CA LEU A 374 -11.55 -10.68 12.89
C LEU A 374 -12.81 -10.48 13.74
N GLN A 375 -13.03 -9.27 14.26
CA GLN A 375 -14.25 -8.93 15.00
C GLN A 375 -15.50 -8.96 14.10
N ALA A 376 -15.37 -8.53 12.84
CA ALA A 376 -16.47 -8.59 11.87
C ALA A 376 -16.86 -10.03 11.53
N LEU A 377 -15.88 -10.93 11.40
CA LEU A 377 -16.13 -12.37 11.20
C LEU A 377 -16.91 -12.98 12.38
N VAL A 378 -16.52 -12.69 13.63
CA VAL A 378 -17.28 -13.17 14.79
C VAL A 378 -18.71 -12.64 14.76
N LYS A 379 -18.89 -11.34 14.49
CA LYS A 379 -20.21 -10.72 14.34
C LYS A 379 -21.04 -11.43 13.25
N ALA A 380 -20.45 -11.71 12.09
CA ALA A 380 -21.12 -12.40 11.00
C ALA A 380 -21.62 -13.78 11.40
N ALA A 381 -20.84 -14.54 12.18
CA ALA A 381 -21.26 -15.85 12.70
C ALA A 381 -22.54 -15.75 13.55
N PHE A 382 -22.58 -14.83 14.51
CA PHE A 382 -23.76 -14.66 15.38
C PHE A 382 -24.98 -14.14 14.61
N PHE A 383 -24.78 -13.21 13.66
CA PHE A 383 -25.84 -12.70 12.80
C PHE A 383 -26.42 -13.78 11.89
N ALA A 384 -25.56 -14.54 11.20
CA ALA A 384 -26.01 -15.57 10.27
C ALA A 384 -26.75 -16.71 10.99
N VAL A 385 -26.27 -17.15 12.15
CA VAL A 385 -26.98 -18.15 12.97
C VAL A 385 -28.32 -17.60 13.47
N ALA A 386 -28.37 -16.34 13.94
CA ALA A 386 -29.63 -15.72 14.36
C ALA A 386 -30.65 -15.65 13.21
N GLN A 387 -30.21 -15.27 12.00
CA GLN A 387 -31.06 -15.21 10.82
C GLN A 387 -31.53 -16.61 10.39
N GLN A 388 -30.65 -17.62 10.44
CA GLN A 388 -31.03 -19.01 10.15
C GLN A 388 -32.05 -19.54 11.16
N GLN A 389 -31.93 -19.20 12.44
CA GLN A 389 -32.93 -19.59 13.45
C GLN A 389 -34.31 -18.99 13.19
N ILE A 390 -34.37 -17.79 12.60
CA ILE A 390 -35.62 -17.13 12.24
C ILE A 390 -36.22 -17.77 10.98
N LEU A 391 -35.38 -18.12 10.01
CA LEU A 391 -35.80 -18.69 8.74
C LEU A 391 -36.20 -20.17 8.87
N ASP A 392 -35.30 -21.01 9.39
CA ASP A 392 -35.54 -22.42 9.67
C ASP A 392 -34.62 -22.92 10.82
N PRO A 393 -35.18 -23.13 12.03
CA PRO A 393 -34.41 -23.59 13.17
C PRO A 393 -33.91 -25.04 13.05
N LYS A 394 -34.41 -25.84 12.10
CA LYS A 394 -33.94 -27.23 11.90
C LYS A 394 -32.75 -27.33 10.96
N MET A 395 -32.43 -26.26 10.25
CA MET A 395 -31.32 -26.24 9.30
C MET A 395 -29.98 -26.39 10.02
N ARG A 396 -29.04 -27.09 9.38
CA ARG A 396 -27.65 -27.11 9.85
C ARG A 396 -26.89 -25.93 9.26
N PHE A 397 -26.03 -25.31 10.06
CA PHE A 397 -25.22 -24.16 9.65
C PHE A 397 -23.75 -24.43 9.90
N TYR A 398 -22.91 -24.10 8.91
CA TYR A 398 -21.47 -24.36 8.96
C TYR A 398 -20.72 -23.04 8.87
N LEU A 399 -19.94 -22.71 9.91
CA LEU A 399 -19.25 -21.42 10.01
C LEU A 399 -18.26 -21.17 8.87
N TYR A 400 -17.64 -22.21 8.31
CA TYR A 400 -16.70 -22.06 7.20
C TYR A 400 -17.37 -21.50 5.92
N GLN A 401 -18.70 -21.66 5.75
CA GLN A 401 -19.43 -21.13 4.59
C GLN A 401 -19.57 -19.59 4.60
N ILE A 402 -19.18 -18.93 5.69
CA ILE A 402 -19.14 -17.45 5.78
C ILE A 402 -18.03 -16.88 4.88
N GLY A 403 -16.97 -17.65 4.59
CA GLY A 403 -15.85 -17.22 3.75
C GLY A 403 -16.10 -17.29 2.24
N SER A 404 -15.08 -16.87 1.48
CA SER A 404 -15.02 -16.86 0.02
C SER A 404 -14.28 -18.05 -0.58
N ASP A 405 -13.85 -19.03 0.22
CA ASP A 405 -13.20 -20.28 -0.22
C ASP A 405 -13.89 -20.96 -1.43
N ARG A 406 -15.23 -20.98 -1.45
CA ARG A 406 -16.01 -21.57 -2.55
C ARG A 406 -15.84 -20.81 -3.88
N LEU A 407 -15.54 -19.51 -3.82
CA LEU A 407 -15.18 -18.70 -4.99
C LEU A 407 -13.73 -18.97 -5.42
N GLU A 408 -12.81 -19.17 -4.48
CA GLU A 408 -11.43 -19.59 -4.79
C GLU A 408 -11.39 -20.97 -5.45
N GLU A 409 -12.22 -21.92 -5.00
CA GLU A 409 -12.40 -23.23 -5.64
C GLU A 409 -12.84 -23.08 -7.10
N MET A 410 -13.82 -22.21 -7.36
CA MET A 410 -14.25 -21.88 -8.73
C MET A 410 -13.13 -21.24 -9.55
N PHE A 411 -12.29 -20.39 -8.97
CA PHE A 411 -11.11 -19.87 -9.66
C PHE A 411 -10.08 -20.95 -9.97
N ALA A 412 -9.91 -21.93 -9.08
CA ALA A 412 -9.05 -23.07 -9.33
C ALA A 412 -9.57 -23.91 -10.51
N GLU A 413 -10.89 -24.13 -10.60
CA GLU A 413 -11.54 -24.79 -11.74
C GLU A 413 -11.29 -24.03 -13.04
N VAL A 414 -11.59 -22.72 -13.08
CA VAL A 414 -11.33 -21.85 -14.25
C VAL A 414 -9.89 -21.94 -14.75
N ARG A 415 -8.91 -22.05 -13.83
CA ARG A 415 -7.48 -22.16 -14.17
C ARG A 415 -7.05 -23.56 -14.61
N THR A 416 -7.82 -24.60 -14.27
CA THR A 416 -7.45 -26.01 -14.51
C THR A 416 -8.29 -26.72 -15.57
N GLU A 417 -9.41 -26.13 -15.98
CA GLU A 417 -10.27 -26.62 -17.08
C GLU A 417 -9.50 -26.82 -18.40
N SER A 418 -8.42 -26.07 -18.62
CA SER A 418 -7.57 -26.20 -19.80
C SER A 418 -6.09 -26.11 -19.45
N HIS A 419 -5.23 -26.29 -20.45
CA HIS A 419 -3.78 -26.07 -20.30
C HIS A 419 -3.38 -24.58 -20.32
N ASP A 420 -4.32 -23.66 -20.55
CA ASP A 420 -4.10 -22.22 -20.45
C ASP A 420 -4.64 -21.71 -19.10
N SER A 421 -3.73 -21.59 -18.12
CA SER A 421 -4.05 -21.22 -16.74
C SER A 421 -4.34 -19.73 -16.55
N ASN A 422 -4.06 -18.90 -17.56
CA ASN A 422 -4.31 -17.46 -17.54
C ASN A 422 -5.40 -17.09 -18.54
N VAL A 423 -6.63 -16.89 -18.04
CA VAL A 423 -7.78 -16.51 -18.86
C VAL A 423 -7.77 -15.03 -19.22
N ASP A 424 -8.31 -14.68 -20.38
CA ASP A 424 -8.76 -13.31 -20.64
C ASP A 424 -10.20 -13.08 -20.15
N ALA A 425 -10.68 -11.86 -20.32
CA ALA A 425 -12.00 -11.46 -19.84
C ALA A 425 -13.18 -12.25 -20.45
N LEU A 426 -13.08 -12.69 -21.71
CA LEU A 426 -14.14 -13.46 -22.35
C LEU A 426 -14.07 -14.93 -21.90
N GLN A 427 -12.86 -15.50 -21.93
CA GLN A 427 -12.62 -16.86 -21.46
C GLN A 427 -13.01 -17.04 -20.00
N LEU A 428 -12.79 -16.02 -19.15
CA LEU A 428 -13.24 -16.06 -17.77
C LEU A 428 -14.75 -16.27 -17.68
N SER A 429 -15.55 -15.53 -18.46
CA SER A 429 -17.02 -15.68 -18.39
C SER A 429 -17.50 -17.02 -18.90
N GLU A 430 -16.85 -17.55 -19.95
CA GLU A 430 -17.15 -18.87 -20.50
C GLU A 430 -16.86 -19.97 -19.47
N ARG A 431 -15.66 -19.94 -18.88
CA ARG A 431 -15.23 -20.93 -17.88
C ARG A 431 -16.00 -20.83 -16.57
N LEU A 432 -16.31 -19.63 -16.09
CA LEU A 432 -17.21 -19.45 -14.94
C LEU A 432 -18.61 -20.05 -15.22
N SER A 433 -19.08 -19.97 -16.46
CA SER A 433 -20.36 -20.59 -16.87
C SER A 433 -20.25 -22.11 -16.89
N ASP A 434 -19.17 -22.66 -17.43
CA ASP A 434 -18.93 -24.10 -17.50
C ASP A 434 -18.73 -24.72 -16.09
N ALA A 435 -18.05 -24.02 -15.19
CA ALA A 435 -17.94 -24.37 -13.78
C ALA A 435 -19.32 -24.38 -13.10
N ALA A 436 -20.16 -23.35 -13.34
CA ALA A 436 -21.51 -23.28 -12.80
C ALA A 436 -22.44 -24.40 -13.34
N ASP A 437 -22.33 -24.75 -14.62
CA ASP A 437 -23.06 -25.87 -15.23
C ASP A 437 -22.61 -27.21 -14.62
N SER A 438 -21.31 -27.38 -14.41
CA SER A 438 -20.73 -28.56 -13.74
C SER A 438 -21.28 -28.73 -12.32
N VAL A 439 -21.39 -27.63 -11.56
CA VAL A 439 -22.06 -27.61 -10.25
C VAL A 439 -23.52 -28.07 -10.36
N GLY A 440 -24.26 -27.62 -11.38
CA GLY A 440 -25.63 -28.07 -11.64
C GLY A 440 -25.71 -29.58 -11.87
N ILE A 441 -24.79 -30.13 -12.65
CA ILE A 441 -24.68 -31.59 -12.88
C ILE A 441 -24.38 -32.33 -11.57
N PHE A 442 -23.41 -31.84 -10.78
CA PHE A 442 -23.04 -32.47 -9.52
C PHE A 442 -24.15 -32.40 -8.47
N ASN A 443 -24.96 -31.34 -8.45
CA ASN A 443 -26.12 -31.27 -7.58
C ASN A 443 -27.22 -32.27 -7.97
N ASN A 444 -27.36 -32.57 -9.27
CA ASN A 444 -28.31 -33.58 -9.79
C ASN A 444 -27.79 -35.01 -9.65
N HIS A 445 -26.46 -35.18 -9.70
CA HIS A 445 -25.74 -36.45 -9.58
C HIS A 445 -24.63 -36.37 -8.52
N PRO A 446 -24.98 -36.27 -7.21
CA PRO A 446 -23.98 -36.14 -6.15
C PRO A 446 -22.97 -37.29 -6.12
N GLU A 447 -23.35 -38.47 -6.62
CA GLU A 447 -22.49 -39.65 -6.72
C GLU A 447 -21.34 -39.50 -7.73
N TRP A 448 -21.45 -38.58 -8.69
CA TRP A 448 -20.37 -38.26 -9.64
C TRP A 448 -19.35 -37.30 -9.04
N HIS A 449 -19.78 -36.52 -8.06
CA HIS A 449 -18.92 -35.60 -7.34
C HIS A 449 -18.29 -36.30 -6.14
N GLN A 450 -17.22 -37.05 -6.37
CA GLN A 450 -16.46 -37.69 -5.29
C GLN A 450 -15.73 -36.68 -4.39
N GLY A 451 -15.72 -35.40 -4.77
CA GLY A 451 -14.97 -34.34 -4.11
C GLY A 451 -13.46 -34.64 -4.05
N HIS A 452 -12.69 -33.75 -3.42
CA HIS A 452 -11.33 -34.07 -3.04
C HIS A 452 -11.33 -35.06 -1.85
N VAL A 453 -11.38 -36.36 -2.12
CA VAL A 453 -11.19 -37.40 -1.09
C VAL A 453 -9.73 -37.36 -0.59
N ARG A 454 -9.44 -36.55 0.45
CA ARG A 454 -8.13 -36.60 1.12
C ARG A 454 -7.99 -37.91 1.89
N ARG A 455 -7.02 -38.74 1.50
CA ARG A 455 -6.78 -40.09 2.05
C ARG A 455 -6.08 -40.12 3.43
N SER A 456 -5.69 -38.99 4.00
CA SER A 456 -5.12 -38.94 5.36
C SER A 456 -5.31 -37.57 6.01
N TRP A 457 -6.01 -37.50 7.14
CA TRP A 457 -6.15 -36.30 7.94
C TRP A 457 -5.64 -36.56 9.36
N SER A 458 -4.61 -35.82 9.78
CA SER A 458 -4.01 -35.90 11.12
C SER A 458 -4.34 -34.69 12.02
N GLY A 459 -5.29 -33.84 11.61
CA GLY A 459 -5.60 -32.58 12.31
C GLY A 459 -4.57 -31.47 12.11
N LYS A 460 -3.55 -31.67 11.26
CA LYS A 460 -2.45 -30.71 11.02
C LYS A 460 -2.53 -29.93 9.69
N GLU A 461 -3.56 -30.15 8.86
CA GLU A 461 -3.56 -29.68 7.46
C GLU A 461 -4.92 -29.11 6.99
N ALA A 462 -5.36 -28.01 7.63
CA ALA A 462 -6.67 -27.32 7.55
C ALA A 462 -7.15 -26.76 6.17
N ASP A 463 -6.81 -27.39 5.05
CA ASP A 463 -6.87 -26.73 3.73
C ASP A 463 -8.19 -26.92 2.97
N HIS A 464 -8.97 -27.99 3.23
CA HIS A 464 -10.30 -28.20 2.61
C HIS A 464 -11.30 -28.73 3.64
N VAL A 465 -12.14 -27.83 4.17
CA VAL A 465 -13.22 -28.14 5.12
C VAL A 465 -14.55 -28.04 4.37
N ASN A 466 -15.42 -29.03 4.52
CA ASN A 466 -16.74 -29.09 3.87
C ASN A 466 -17.79 -29.56 4.90
N PRO A 467 -19.11 -29.62 4.59
CA PRO A 467 -20.13 -29.98 5.57
C PRO A 467 -19.92 -31.39 6.17
N THR A 468 -19.36 -32.31 5.40
CA THR A 468 -19.12 -33.71 5.82
C THR A 468 -17.95 -33.84 6.81
N PHE A 469 -17.13 -32.80 6.96
CA PHE A 469 -16.07 -32.72 7.95
C PHE A 469 -16.61 -32.72 9.39
N TYR A 470 -17.79 -32.14 9.61
CA TYR A 470 -18.36 -31.94 10.92
C TYR A 470 -19.18 -33.15 11.35
N THR A 471 -18.87 -33.69 12.53
CA THR A 471 -19.55 -34.87 13.11
C THR A 471 -20.44 -34.51 14.30
N ALA A 472 -20.28 -33.30 14.85
CA ALA A 472 -21.06 -32.79 15.98
C ALA A 472 -22.40 -32.15 15.56
N ASP A 473 -23.16 -31.64 16.54
CA ASP A 473 -24.44 -30.99 16.30
C ASP A 473 -24.27 -29.60 15.64
N MET A 474 -24.77 -29.48 14.43
CA MET A 474 -24.74 -28.26 13.60
C MET A 474 -26.11 -27.60 13.47
N VAL A 475 -27.15 -28.11 14.15
CA VAL A 475 -28.52 -27.60 14.02
C VAL A 475 -28.67 -26.26 14.73
N VAL A 476 -29.08 -25.22 13.99
CA VAL A 476 -29.13 -23.86 14.56
C VAL A 476 -30.15 -23.70 15.68
N GLY A 477 -31.25 -24.45 15.67
CA GLY A 477 -32.31 -24.36 16.67
C GLY A 477 -31.88 -24.82 18.07
N ASN A 478 -30.80 -25.60 18.16
CA ASN A 478 -30.20 -26.04 19.42
C ASN A 478 -29.25 -25.00 20.03
N VAL A 479 -28.95 -23.93 19.29
CA VAL A 479 -28.08 -22.85 19.74
C VAL A 479 -28.88 -21.77 20.48
N VAL A 480 -28.36 -21.29 21.60
CA VAL A 480 -28.85 -20.08 22.27
C VAL A 480 -27.77 -19.01 22.18
N ASN A 481 -27.87 -18.11 21.20
CA ASN A 481 -26.82 -17.12 20.89
C ASN A 481 -26.35 -16.32 22.11
N HIS A 482 -27.28 -15.78 22.89
CA HIS A 482 -27.00 -15.07 24.13
C HIS A 482 -26.16 -15.90 25.12
N GLN A 483 -26.51 -17.17 25.28
CA GLN A 483 -25.82 -18.08 26.19
C GLN A 483 -24.40 -18.38 25.68
N ALA A 484 -24.24 -18.67 24.38
CA ALA A 484 -22.92 -18.89 23.79
C ALA A 484 -22.02 -17.64 23.94
N TRP A 485 -22.57 -16.45 23.71
CA TRP A 485 -21.86 -15.18 23.94
C TRP A 485 -21.42 -15.03 25.39
N THR A 486 -22.34 -15.23 26.34
CA THR A 486 -22.08 -15.11 27.79
C THR A 486 -21.07 -16.15 28.29
N LEU A 487 -21.16 -17.40 27.82
CA LEU A 487 -20.22 -18.46 28.18
C LEU A 487 -18.81 -18.15 27.67
N GLY A 488 -18.70 -17.69 26.43
CA GLY A 488 -17.42 -17.25 25.86
C GLY A 488 -16.81 -16.07 26.63
N GLY A 489 -17.61 -15.04 26.94
CA GLY A 489 -17.16 -13.90 27.74
C GLY A 489 -16.74 -14.27 29.16
N THR A 490 -17.50 -15.16 29.81
CA THR A 490 -17.14 -15.69 31.14
C THR A 490 -15.85 -16.50 31.09
N ALA A 491 -15.66 -17.32 30.06
CA ALA A 491 -14.44 -18.10 29.87
C ALA A 491 -13.23 -17.19 29.57
N ALA A 492 -13.40 -16.11 28.81
CA ALA A 492 -12.36 -15.11 28.59
C ALA A 492 -11.99 -14.39 29.90
N TYR A 493 -12.98 -13.91 30.66
CA TYR A 493 -12.75 -13.23 31.94
C TYR A 493 -12.02 -14.12 32.95
N ARG A 494 -12.46 -15.37 33.13
CA ARG A 494 -11.78 -16.33 34.03
C ARG A 494 -10.33 -16.56 33.61
N PHE A 495 -10.10 -16.77 32.32
CA PHE A 495 -8.76 -17.00 31.79
C PHE A 495 -7.85 -15.78 31.98
N LEU A 496 -8.36 -14.56 31.74
CA LEU A 496 -7.63 -13.32 32.00
C LEU A 496 -7.27 -13.18 33.49
N LEU A 497 -8.22 -13.44 34.38
CA LEU A 497 -8.04 -13.35 35.83
C LEU A 497 -7.03 -14.38 36.36
N GLU A 498 -7.07 -15.62 35.88
CA GLU A 498 -6.07 -16.67 36.18
C GLU A 498 -4.66 -16.25 35.78
N HIS A 499 -4.56 -15.42 34.74
CA HIS A 499 -3.32 -14.82 34.29
C HIS A 499 -3.12 -13.42 34.88
N GLY A 500 -3.81 -13.00 35.94
CA GLY A 500 -3.56 -11.73 36.63
C GLY A 500 -3.96 -10.47 35.85
N ILE A 501 -4.87 -10.58 34.87
CA ILE A 501 -5.49 -9.45 34.17
C ILE A 501 -6.93 -9.33 34.67
N ASP A 502 -7.17 -8.36 35.54
CA ASP A 502 -8.53 -8.00 35.98
C ASP A 502 -9.07 -6.89 35.08
N PHE A 503 -10.00 -7.24 34.19
CA PHE A 503 -10.58 -6.33 33.21
C PHE A 503 -12.09 -6.18 33.41
N ASP A 504 -12.51 -4.94 33.66
CA ASP A 504 -13.92 -4.59 33.86
C ASP A 504 -14.62 -4.36 32.50
N PHE A 505 -15.26 -5.42 31.99
CA PHE A 505 -16.04 -5.34 30.76
C PHE A 505 -17.26 -4.42 30.88
N GLU A 506 -17.91 -4.37 32.05
CA GLU A 506 -19.11 -3.56 32.25
C GLU A 506 -18.78 -2.07 32.20
N ALA A 507 -17.73 -1.65 32.92
CA ALA A 507 -17.25 -0.28 32.85
C ALA A 507 -16.78 0.09 31.43
N ALA A 508 -16.03 -0.80 30.77
CA ALA A 508 -15.52 -0.54 29.42
C ALA A 508 -16.63 -0.36 28.38
N LEU A 509 -17.68 -1.18 28.45
CA LEU A 509 -18.81 -1.19 27.52
C LEU A 509 -19.93 -0.20 27.89
N SER A 510 -19.91 0.35 29.11
CA SER A 510 -20.83 1.42 29.53
C SER A 510 -20.54 2.77 28.82
N VAL A 511 -19.34 2.93 28.27
CA VAL A 511 -18.93 4.14 27.56
C VAL A 511 -19.69 4.23 26.23
N PRO A 512 -20.43 5.33 25.96
CA PRO A 512 -21.21 5.47 24.74
C PRO A 512 -20.36 5.30 23.47
N GLY A 513 -20.85 4.47 22.54
CA GLY A 513 -20.20 4.19 21.27
C GLY A 513 -19.05 3.19 21.33
N VAL A 514 -18.75 2.61 22.49
CA VAL A 514 -17.78 1.51 22.62
C VAL A 514 -18.48 0.17 22.34
N ASP A 515 -17.93 -0.58 21.40
CA ASP A 515 -18.26 -1.97 21.13
C ASP A 515 -17.01 -2.71 20.63
N PHE A 516 -17.12 -3.99 20.29
CA PHE A 516 -15.95 -4.78 19.89
C PHE A 516 -15.39 -4.37 18.52
N LEU A 517 -16.18 -3.77 17.63
CA LEU A 517 -15.69 -3.18 16.37
C LEU A 517 -15.21 -1.74 16.53
N CYS A 518 -15.63 -1.04 17.58
CA CYS A 518 -15.28 0.34 17.92
C CYS A 518 -14.71 0.41 19.36
N PRO A 519 -13.54 -0.20 19.62
CA PRO A 519 -13.07 -0.46 21.00
C PRO A 519 -12.72 0.79 21.81
N ASN A 520 -12.46 1.90 21.12
CA ASN A 520 -12.14 3.20 21.72
C ASN A 520 -13.29 4.21 21.65
N GLY A 521 -14.44 3.82 21.09
CA GLY A 521 -15.60 4.69 20.95
C GLY A 521 -15.46 5.73 19.82
N GLY A 522 -16.37 6.71 19.81
CA GLY A 522 -16.30 7.85 18.89
C GLY A 522 -16.62 7.54 17.42
N ASN A 523 -17.20 6.38 17.12
CA ASN A 523 -17.48 5.93 15.75
C ASN A 523 -16.21 5.77 14.89
N ILE A 524 -15.08 5.45 15.55
CA ILE A 524 -13.78 5.21 14.91
C ILE A 524 -13.56 3.70 14.85
N TYR A 525 -13.59 3.17 13.64
CA TYR A 525 -13.46 1.73 13.38
C TYR A 525 -12.02 1.41 12.95
N PRO A 526 -11.25 0.62 13.73
CA PRO A 526 -9.90 0.22 13.36
C PRO A 526 -9.83 -0.41 11.96
N GLY A 527 -10.84 -1.21 11.60
CA GLY A 527 -10.90 -1.90 10.30
C GLY A 527 -10.64 -0.99 9.10
N VAL A 528 -11.13 0.25 9.12
CA VAL A 528 -10.99 1.23 8.01
C VAL A 528 -9.90 2.27 8.24
N SER A 529 -8.96 1.99 9.15
CA SER A 529 -7.81 2.86 9.39
C SER A 529 -6.94 2.98 8.12
N ARG A 530 -6.35 4.16 7.92
CA ARG A 530 -5.38 4.44 6.85
C ARG A 530 -3.93 4.14 7.27
N GLU A 531 -3.72 3.71 8.50
CA GLU A 531 -2.40 3.25 8.96
C GLU A 531 -1.96 2.01 8.17
N LYS A 532 -0.65 1.86 7.99
CA LYS A 532 -0.07 0.75 7.26
C LYS A 532 -0.46 -0.58 7.92
N ASP A 533 -0.99 -1.49 7.11
CA ASP A 533 -1.33 -2.82 7.56
C ASP A 533 -0.09 -3.72 7.62
N ARG A 534 0.43 -3.90 8.83
CA ARG A 534 1.60 -4.74 9.12
C ARG A 534 1.32 -6.26 9.06
N SER A 535 0.08 -6.66 8.81
CA SER A 535 -0.29 -8.07 8.60
C SER A 535 -0.23 -8.51 7.12
N ILE A 536 0.11 -7.60 6.21
CA ILE A 536 0.24 -7.85 4.78
C ILE A 536 1.71 -7.64 4.38
N ILE A 537 2.26 -8.58 3.61
CA ILE A 537 3.58 -8.41 2.98
C ILE A 537 3.37 -7.62 1.70
N GLU A 538 4.05 -6.48 1.56
CA GLU A 538 4.06 -5.75 0.29
C GLU A 538 4.72 -6.64 -0.77
N ASP A 539 3.91 -7.21 -1.66
CA ASP A 539 4.41 -7.86 -2.86
C ASP A 539 5.21 -6.83 -3.65
N LYS A 540 6.52 -7.03 -3.71
CA LYS A 540 7.35 -6.38 -4.72
C LYS A 540 7.11 -7.07 -6.06
N THR A 541 5.88 -7.07 -6.56
CA THR A 541 5.59 -7.57 -7.90
C THR A 541 5.60 -6.41 -8.90
N ASN A 542 6.62 -6.43 -9.75
CA ASN A 542 6.63 -5.89 -11.11
C ASN A 542 6.60 -4.36 -11.32
N ASP A 543 7.48 -3.61 -10.65
CA ASP A 543 8.08 -2.42 -11.29
C ASP A 543 9.13 -2.89 -12.32
N ILE A 544 8.69 -3.55 -13.40
CA ILE A 544 9.53 -3.81 -14.58
C ILE A 544 8.94 -3.05 -15.77
N LEU A 545 9.75 -2.07 -16.21
CA LEU A 545 9.71 -1.31 -17.46
C LEU A 545 8.62 -0.23 -17.57
N ALA A 546 8.97 0.97 -17.09
CA ALA A 546 8.64 2.17 -17.85
C ALA A 546 9.24 2.04 -19.28
N PRO A 547 8.50 2.41 -20.33
CA PRO A 547 9.02 2.33 -21.69
C PRO A 547 10.25 3.26 -21.84
N PRO A 548 11.28 2.86 -22.61
CA PRO A 548 12.33 3.79 -23.02
C PRO A 548 11.72 4.91 -23.88
N PRO A 549 12.33 6.11 -23.88
CA PRO A 549 11.82 7.25 -24.62
C PRO A 549 11.75 6.95 -26.13
N SER A 550 10.67 7.41 -26.73
CA SER A 550 10.34 7.35 -28.16
C SER A 550 11.54 7.71 -29.04
N LEU A 551 11.97 6.74 -29.86
CA LEU A 551 12.74 7.02 -31.07
C LEU A 551 11.78 7.64 -32.09
N GLN A 552 12.13 8.82 -32.57
CA GLN A 552 11.39 9.59 -33.57
C GLN A 552 11.13 8.70 -34.79
N THR A 553 9.85 8.62 -35.16
CA THR A 553 9.39 8.08 -36.44
C THR A 553 9.87 9.02 -37.55
N GLU A 554 10.82 8.56 -38.37
CA GLU A 554 10.88 9.01 -39.76
C GLU A 554 9.80 8.27 -40.56
N ASP A 555 9.15 9.02 -41.44
CA ASP A 555 8.00 8.64 -42.25
C ASP A 555 8.20 7.29 -42.97
N ILE A 556 7.40 6.30 -42.60
CA ILE A 556 7.22 5.08 -43.40
C ILE A 556 5.72 4.91 -43.64
N GLU A 557 5.31 5.10 -44.90
CA GLU A 557 3.97 4.76 -45.39
C GLU A 557 3.64 3.28 -45.08
N PRO A 558 2.37 2.97 -44.76
CA PRO A 558 1.98 1.63 -44.34
C PRO A 558 2.00 0.66 -45.53
N PHE A 559 3.06 -0.13 -45.66
CA PHE A 559 3.07 -1.30 -46.53
C PHE A 559 2.38 -2.46 -45.79
N LEU A 560 1.09 -2.69 -46.10
CA LEU A 560 0.34 -3.88 -45.68
C LEU A 560 0.97 -5.12 -46.32
N PRO A 561 1.56 -6.06 -45.57
CA PRO A 561 2.00 -7.33 -46.14
C PRO A 561 0.78 -8.22 -46.37
N GLU A 562 0.53 -8.59 -47.63
CA GLU A 562 -0.57 -9.48 -48.05
C GLU A 562 -0.53 -10.89 -47.43
N GLU A 563 0.56 -11.28 -46.75
CA GLU A 563 0.77 -12.65 -46.29
C GLU A 563 0.44 -12.91 -44.80
N ALA A 564 -0.01 -11.90 -44.03
CA ALA A 564 -0.48 -12.11 -42.65
C ALA A 564 -1.91 -12.70 -42.55
N ALA A 565 -2.60 -12.88 -43.68
CA ALA A 565 -4.03 -13.20 -43.74
C ALA A 565 -4.41 -14.66 -43.40
N GLN A 566 -3.49 -15.56 -43.05
CA GLN A 566 -3.81 -17.00 -42.90
C GLN A 566 -3.24 -17.65 -41.64
N THR A 567 -3.54 -17.09 -40.46
CA THR A 567 -3.37 -17.84 -39.20
C THR A 567 -4.54 -17.60 -38.26
N ILE A 568 -5.66 -18.22 -38.60
CA ILE A 568 -6.84 -18.26 -37.76
C ILE A 568 -6.62 -19.35 -36.70
N PHE A 569 -6.79 -19.02 -35.42
CA PHE A 569 -6.78 -20.03 -34.36
C PHE A 569 -8.12 -20.78 -34.35
N LEU A 570 -8.08 -22.06 -33.99
CA LEU A 570 -9.27 -22.92 -34.02
C LEU A 570 -10.40 -22.34 -33.15
N ASP A 571 -10.05 -21.67 -32.05
CA ASP A 571 -10.98 -21.02 -31.12
C ASP A 571 -11.61 -19.73 -31.69
N ASP A 572 -10.95 -19.06 -32.66
CA ASP A 572 -11.49 -17.89 -33.37
C ASP A 572 -12.43 -18.30 -34.54
N LEU A 573 -12.47 -19.60 -34.89
CA LEU A 573 -13.29 -20.21 -35.95
C LEU A 573 -14.49 -20.98 -35.41
N LEU A 574 -14.70 -21.05 -34.10
CA LEU A 574 -15.87 -21.72 -33.54
C LEU A 574 -17.06 -20.74 -33.62
N PRO A 575 -18.09 -21.02 -34.44
CA PRO A 575 -19.31 -20.21 -34.44
C PRO A 575 -20.10 -20.47 -33.15
N ASP A 576 -20.33 -19.43 -32.36
CA ASP A 576 -21.36 -19.40 -31.31
C ASP A 576 -22.70 -18.99 -31.94
N GLU A 577 -23.50 -19.95 -32.40
CA GLU A 577 -24.74 -19.73 -33.16
C GLU A 577 -25.97 -20.32 -32.45
N PRO A 578 -27.16 -19.73 -32.67
CA PRO A 578 -27.80 -18.76 -31.81
C PRO A 578 -28.74 -19.41 -30.80
N SER A 579 -28.84 -18.83 -29.61
CA SER A 579 -30.03 -18.96 -28.77
C SER A 579 -31.24 -18.35 -29.52
N PRO A 580 -32.46 -18.89 -29.37
CA PRO A 580 -33.62 -18.52 -30.20
C PRO A 580 -34.14 -17.08 -30.01
N SER A 581 -33.41 -16.22 -29.28
CA SER A 581 -33.74 -14.82 -28.99
C SER A 581 -32.67 -13.80 -29.42
N ALA A 582 -31.53 -14.19 -29.98
CA ALA A 582 -30.47 -13.24 -30.36
C ALA A 582 -30.72 -12.59 -31.74
N SER A 583 -30.68 -11.26 -31.78
CA SER A 583 -30.76 -10.42 -32.98
C SER A 583 -29.65 -10.75 -34.00
N ASN A 584 -29.95 -10.60 -35.30
CA ASN A 584 -29.05 -10.72 -36.47
C ASN A 584 -27.73 -9.88 -36.34
N ASN A 585 -26.78 -10.29 -35.52
CA ASN A 585 -25.47 -9.65 -35.43
C ASN A 585 -24.55 -10.21 -36.53
N ASN A 586 -24.15 -9.38 -37.49
CA ASN A 586 -23.21 -9.75 -38.56
C ASN A 586 -21.77 -9.85 -38.01
N ASP A 587 -21.09 -10.98 -38.19
CA ASP A 587 -19.72 -11.23 -37.71
C ASP A 587 -18.63 -10.41 -38.43
N TRP A 588 -19.02 -9.75 -39.52
CA TRP A 588 -18.13 -9.04 -40.43
C TRP A 588 -18.39 -7.53 -40.39
N LEU A 589 -17.31 -6.74 -40.45
CA LEU A 589 -17.34 -5.30 -40.71
C LEU A 589 -16.86 -5.03 -42.13
N ASP A 590 -17.57 -4.14 -42.82
CA ASP A 590 -17.17 -3.68 -44.15
C ASP A 590 -16.27 -2.45 -43.99
N TYR A 591 -15.03 -2.53 -44.50
CA TYR A 591 -14.06 -1.45 -44.48
C TYR A 591 -13.88 -0.86 -45.89
N PRO A 592 -14.15 0.43 -46.12
CA PRO A 592 -13.91 1.07 -47.41
C PRO A 592 -12.41 1.24 -47.64
N LEU A 593 -11.91 0.77 -48.79
CA LEU A 593 -10.54 0.96 -49.26
C LEU A 593 -10.47 2.23 -50.11
N ASP A 594 -9.28 2.85 -50.18
CA ASP A 594 -9.03 4.09 -50.93
C ASP A 594 -9.34 3.98 -52.44
N ASN A 595 -9.35 2.75 -52.95
CA ASN A 595 -9.73 2.44 -54.34
C ASN A 595 -11.26 2.38 -54.57
N GLY A 596 -12.08 2.69 -53.56
CA GLY A 596 -13.54 2.68 -53.62
C GLY A 596 -14.19 1.31 -53.45
N SER A 597 -13.43 0.23 -53.21
CA SER A 597 -13.96 -1.11 -52.91
C SER A 597 -14.10 -1.34 -51.40
N THR A 598 -15.01 -2.23 -50.98
CA THR A 598 -15.17 -2.60 -49.56
C THR A 598 -14.54 -3.96 -49.28
N LYS A 599 -13.72 -4.03 -48.22
CA LYS A 599 -13.13 -5.27 -47.71
C LYS A 599 -13.88 -5.73 -46.47
N ARG A 600 -14.32 -6.99 -46.48
CA ARG A 600 -14.93 -7.63 -45.32
C ARG A 600 -13.87 -8.13 -44.35
N LEU A 601 -13.91 -7.63 -43.13
CA LEU A 601 -12.98 -7.99 -42.06
C LEU A 601 -13.77 -8.63 -40.90
N HIS A 602 -13.28 -9.76 -40.40
CA HIS A 602 -13.89 -10.43 -39.26
C HIS A 602 -13.61 -9.63 -37.97
N LYS A 603 -14.62 -9.43 -37.13
CA LYS A 603 -14.55 -8.60 -35.93
C LYS A 603 -13.45 -9.02 -34.94
N ALA A 604 -13.29 -10.32 -34.70
CA ALA A 604 -12.23 -10.82 -33.82
C ALA A 604 -10.82 -10.55 -34.40
N SER A 605 -10.65 -10.64 -35.71
CA SER A 605 -9.36 -10.38 -36.37
C SER A 605 -8.97 -8.92 -36.29
N ILE A 606 -9.94 -8.00 -36.41
CA ILE A 606 -9.72 -6.55 -36.25
C ILE A 606 -9.14 -6.26 -34.86
N LEU A 607 -9.79 -6.74 -33.81
CA LEU A 607 -9.35 -6.48 -32.44
C LEU A 607 -7.98 -7.07 -32.14
N ARG A 608 -7.69 -8.29 -32.63
CA ARG A 608 -6.39 -8.92 -32.48
C ARG A 608 -5.27 -8.09 -33.10
N THR A 609 -5.51 -7.48 -34.26
CA THR A 609 -4.50 -6.68 -34.97
C THR A 609 -4.34 -5.29 -34.35
N LEU A 610 -5.42 -4.65 -33.92
CA LEU A 610 -5.38 -3.26 -33.46
C LEU A 610 -5.02 -3.12 -31.97
N PHE A 611 -5.34 -4.10 -31.14
CA PHE A 611 -5.01 -4.10 -29.71
C PHE A 611 -3.76 -4.94 -29.38
N THR A 612 -2.83 -5.09 -30.34
CA THR A 612 -1.59 -5.85 -30.13
C THR A 612 -0.61 -5.04 -29.28
N SER A 613 -0.52 -5.34 -27.99
CA SER A 613 0.50 -4.79 -27.09
C SER A 613 1.58 -5.84 -26.78
N ASP A 614 2.79 -5.40 -26.38
CA ASP A 614 3.87 -6.29 -25.91
C ASP A 614 3.46 -7.18 -24.71
N PHE A 615 2.38 -6.82 -23.99
CA PHE A 615 1.80 -7.55 -22.86
C PHE A 615 1.02 -8.81 -23.25
N SER A 616 0.71 -8.99 -24.54
CA SER A 616 0.02 -10.19 -25.06
C SER A 616 0.84 -11.49 -24.94
N ARG A 617 2.09 -11.41 -24.43
CA ARG A 617 3.00 -12.55 -24.17
C ARG A 617 2.77 -13.29 -22.84
N LEU A 618 1.83 -12.86 -22.00
CA LEU A 618 1.49 -13.56 -20.73
C LEU A 618 0.62 -14.82 -20.91
N ALA A 619 0.07 -15.03 -22.11
CA ALA A 619 -0.56 -16.29 -22.49
C ALA A 619 0.53 -17.29 -22.88
N THR A 620 0.54 -18.49 -22.28
CA THR A 620 1.36 -19.62 -22.71
C THR A 620 0.84 -20.19 -24.05
N THR A 621 0.89 -19.40 -25.12
CA THR A 621 0.38 -19.80 -26.43
C THR A 621 1.25 -20.91 -27.05
N ARG A 622 0.83 -22.17 -26.85
CA ARG A 622 1.37 -23.37 -27.51
C ARG A 622 1.38 -23.27 -29.04
N LEU A 623 0.53 -22.43 -29.62
CA LEU A 623 0.39 -22.30 -31.07
C LEU A 623 1.66 -21.77 -31.77
N LEU A 624 2.57 -21.09 -31.05
CA LEU A 624 3.87 -20.73 -31.58
C LEU A 624 4.83 -21.94 -31.72
N ARG A 625 4.63 -23.04 -30.98
CA ARG A 625 5.44 -24.27 -31.10
C ARG A 625 5.02 -25.17 -32.26
N VAL A 626 3.78 -25.03 -32.75
CA VAL A 626 3.22 -25.90 -33.81
C VAL A 626 3.70 -25.47 -35.22
N ARG A 627 4.33 -24.29 -35.36
CA ARG A 627 4.90 -23.78 -36.62
C ARG A 627 6.43 -23.85 -36.72
N CYS A 628 7.08 -24.66 -35.88
CA CYS A 628 8.54 -24.92 -35.96
C CYS A 628 9.43 -23.67 -35.95
N TYR A 629 9.06 -22.59 -35.27
CA TYR A 629 10.05 -21.66 -34.76
C TYR A 629 10.66 -22.26 -33.50
N THR A 630 11.97 -22.43 -33.49
CA THR A 630 12.70 -22.90 -32.31
C THR A 630 12.56 -21.86 -31.20
N ALA A 631 11.95 -22.26 -30.10
CA ALA A 631 12.17 -21.60 -28.82
C ALA A 631 13.52 -22.10 -28.28
N ASP A 632 14.61 -21.57 -28.82
CA ASP A 632 15.92 -21.64 -28.16
C ASP A 632 16.12 -20.33 -27.37
N GLY A 633 16.52 -20.31 -26.09
CA GLY A 633 16.99 -21.40 -25.26
C GLY A 633 16.37 -21.38 -23.86
N HIS A 634 15.81 -22.53 -23.50
CA HIS A 634 16.11 -23.08 -22.19
C HIS A 634 17.30 -24.02 -22.38
N LYS A 635 18.48 -23.61 -21.92
CA LYS A 635 19.49 -24.60 -21.56
C LYS A 635 18.95 -25.39 -20.35
N PRO A 636 19.13 -26.72 -20.31
CA PRO A 636 18.84 -27.49 -19.10
C PRO A 636 19.73 -26.98 -17.95
N PRO A 637 19.33 -27.16 -16.67
CA PRO A 637 20.23 -26.93 -15.57
C PRO A 637 21.44 -27.86 -15.74
N THR A 638 22.60 -27.28 -16.04
CA THR A 638 23.87 -27.97 -15.91
C THR A 638 24.09 -28.23 -14.42
N LEU A 639 23.77 -29.46 -14.00
CA LEU A 639 24.35 -30.12 -12.84
C LEU A 639 25.83 -30.43 -13.14
N ASN A 640 26.64 -29.38 -13.29
CA ASN A 640 28.09 -29.47 -13.24
C ASN A 640 28.62 -28.23 -12.51
N HIS A 641 29.31 -28.55 -11.42
CA HIS A 641 30.07 -27.69 -10.53
C HIS A 641 30.99 -26.67 -11.24
N LEU A 642 31.28 -25.57 -10.52
CA LEU A 642 32.39 -24.61 -10.66
C LEU A 642 32.14 -23.27 -11.39
N GLU A 643 31.11 -22.50 -11.06
CA GLU A 643 31.12 -21.01 -11.22
C GLU A 643 30.36 -20.32 -10.08
N ILE A 644 30.59 -20.75 -8.84
CA ILE A 644 30.20 -20.02 -7.64
C ILE A 644 31.45 -19.26 -7.19
N SER A 645 31.36 -17.94 -7.12
CA SER A 645 32.45 -16.94 -7.08
C SER A 645 33.04 -16.63 -8.46
N GLY A 646 32.60 -15.52 -9.05
CA GLY A 646 33.53 -14.73 -9.86
C GLY A 646 34.66 -14.30 -8.92
N GLU A 647 35.90 -14.43 -9.40
CA GLU A 647 37.14 -14.31 -8.62
C GLU A 647 37.29 -12.95 -7.88
N TYR A 648 36.42 -11.96 -8.16
CA TYR A 648 36.43 -10.60 -7.58
C TYR A 648 35.03 -10.03 -7.33
N SER A 649 34.19 -10.72 -6.56
CA SER A 649 32.81 -10.28 -6.29
C SER A 649 32.58 -9.94 -4.81
N PHE A 650 31.86 -8.84 -4.55
CA PHE A 650 31.58 -8.30 -3.22
C PHE A 650 30.10 -8.45 -2.86
N ASN A 651 29.82 -9.12 -1.74
CA ASN A 651 28.50 -9.64 -1.37
C ASN A 651 27.94 -8.98 -0.12
N VAL A 652 26.61 -9.07 0.05
CA VAL A 652 25.97 -8.76 1.33
C VAL A 652 26.46 -9.76 2.38
N GLY A 653 27.07 -9.25 3.44
CA GLY A 653 27.68 -10.04 4.51
C GLY A 653 29.20 -9.94 4.58
N ASP A 654 29.84 -9.46 3.50
CA ASP A 654 31.30 -9.32 3.40
C ASP A 654 31.83 -8.19 4.30
N LEU A 655 33.12 -8.29 4.63
CA LEU A 655 33.85 -7.29 5.40
C LEU A 655 34.56 -6.32 4.47
N ALA A 656 34.59 -5.06 4.89
CA ALA A 656 35.32 -4.01 4.20
C ALA A 656 35.90 -3.00 5.19
N VAL A 657 36.96 -2.31 4.76
CA VAL A 657 37.46 -1.12 5.43
C VAL A 657 36.72 0.09 4.87
N ALA A 658 36.19 0.93 5.76
CA ALA A 658 35.49 2.15 5.40
C ALA A 658 36.07 3.36 6.12
N LEU A 659 36.10 4.51 5.46
CA LEU A 659 36.38 5.79 6.12
C LEU A 659 35.11 6.32 6.79
N ILE A 660 35.19 6.61 8.09
CA ILE A 660 34.05 7.01 8.91
C ILE A 660 34.35 8.34 9.59
N ARG A 661 33.40 9.28 9.48
CA ARG A 661 33.42 10.55 10.21
C ARG A 661 32.53 10.45 11.45
N SER A 662 33.15 10.40 12.63
CA SER A 662 32.47 10.46 13.93
C SER A 662 32.79 11.78 14.61
N ASP A 663 31.78 12.65 14.74
CA ASP A 663 31.90 14.01 15.28
C ASP A 663 33.02 14.83 14.61
N LYS A 664 34.16 14.98 15.30
CA LYS A 664 35.33 15.75 14.87
C LYS A 664 36.47 14.91 14.30
N THR A 665 36.34 13.58 14.35
CA THR A 665 37.41 12.65 13.98
C THR A 665 37.04 11.88 12.71
N VAL A 666 37.98 11.79 11.77
CA VAL A 666 37.89 10.88 10.62
C VAL A 666 38.87 9.75 10.86
N ALA A 667 38.38 8.52 10.85
CA ALA A 667 39.21 7.33 11.01
C ALA A 667 38.69 6.18 10.14
N ALA A 668 39.55 5.20 9.86
CA ALA A 668 39.13 3.97 9.19
C ALA A 668 38.52 2.97 10.19
N GLY A 669 37.42 2.33 9.81
CA GLY A 669 36.75 1.29 10.58
C GLY A 669 36.46 0.06 9.72
N ILE A 670 36.42 -1.11 10.36
CA ILE A 670 36.06 -2.36 9.70
C ILE A 670 34.55 -2.52 9.79
N VAL A 671 33.89 -2.64 8.65
CA VAL A 671 32.44 -2.72 8.55
C VAL A 671 32.00 -4.04 7.93
N ARG A 672 30.86 -4.55 8.38
CA ARG A 672 30.13 -5.63 7.71
C ARG A 672 29.02 -5.05 6.87
N VAL A 673 28.97 -5.41 5.59
CA VAL A 673 27.91 -4.97 4.70
C VAL A 673 26.63 -5.71 5.00
N THR A 674 25.54 -4.98 5.25
CA THR A 674 24.22 -5.55 5.53
C THR A 674 23.22 -5.32 4.40
N VAL A 675 23.47 -4.31 3.55
CA VAL A 675 22.70 -4.05 2.33
C VAL A 675 23.64 -3.51 1.26
N LEU A 676 23.51 -4.04 0.03
CA LEU A 676 24.10 -3.46 -1.19
C LEU A 676 22.99 -2.83 -2.04
N GLU A 677 23.21 -1.60 -2.52
CA GLU A 677 22.30 -0.85 -3.37
C GLU A 677 23.06 -0.37 -4.61
N LYS A 678 22.74 -0.90 -5.80
CA LYS A 678 23.28 -0.45 -7.10
C LYS A 678 22.16 0.28 -7.84
N ASN A 679 22.37 1.55 -8.21
CA ASN A 679 21.37 2.39 -8.90
C ASN A 679 19.99 2.42 -8.20
N LYS A 680 19.96 2.50 -6.87
CA LYS A 680 18.75 2.49 -6.01
C LYS A 680 17.98 1.17 -5.94
N VAL A 681 18.54 0.09 -6.49
CA VAL A 681 17.98 -1.26 -6.38
C VAL A 681 18.84 -2.08 -5.43
N ARG A 682 18.20 -2.81 -4.51
CA ARG A 682 18.91 -3.72 -3.60
C ARG A 682 19.40 -4.95 -4.36
N VAL A 683 20.68 -5.23 -4.28
CA VAL A 683 21.34 -6.36 -4.94
C VAL A 683 22.01 -7.25 -3.89
N GLY A 684 22.19 -8.54 -4.20
CA GLY A 684 22.89 -9.47 -3.31
C GLY A 684 24.42 -9.39 -3.41
N GLN A 685 24.92 -8.89 -4.53
CA GLN A 685 26.33 -8.90 -4.92
C GLN A 685 26.60 -7.79 -5.96
N VAL A 686 27.83 -7.27 -5.98
CA VAL A 686 28.38 -6.37 -7.00
C VAL A 686 29.82 -6.80 -7.32
N ASP A 687 30.32 -6.48 -8.51
CA ASP A 687 31.73 -6.71 -8.82
C ASP A 687 32.61 -5.72 -8.06
N VAL A 688 33.78 -6.16 -7.58
CA VAL A 688 34.70 -5.32 -6.79
C VAL A 688 35.20 -4.12 -7.62
N GLU A 689 35.35 -4.29 -8.93
CA GLU A 689 35.74 -3.21 -9.85
C GLU A 689 34.69 -2.09 -9.94
N ASP A 690 33.40 -2.44 -9.78
CA ASP A 690 32.30 -1.48 -9.82
C ASP A 690 32.26 -0.58 -8.58
N LEU A 691 32.79 -1.04 -7.43
CA LEU A 691 32.85 -0.26 -6.19
C LEU A 691 33.63 1.05 -6.37
N GLY A 692 34.69 1.01 -7.17
CA GLY A 692 35.55 2.17 -7.46
C GLY A 692 35.15 2.96 -8.71
N SER A 693 34.17 2.49 -9.49
CA SER A 693 33.78 3.12 -10.75
C SER A 693 32.95 4.39 -10.49
N ALA A 694 33.55 5.56 -10.70
CA ALA A 694 32.78 6.76 -10.94
C ALA A 694 32.31 6.69 -12.41
N GLU A 695 31.19 6.03 -12.68
CA GLU A 695 30.56 6.17 -14.00
C GLU A 695 30.24 7.66 -14.21
N SER A 696 31.07 8.30 -15.03
CA SER A 696 30.86 9.65 -15.51
C SER A 696 29.74 9.58 -16.54
N GLN A 697 28.49 9.52 -16.10
CA GLN A 697 27.38 9.92 -16.97
C GLN A 697 27.46 11.44 -17.17
N VAL A 698 28.30 11.84 -18.12
CA VAL A 698 28.36 13.20 -18.62
C VAL A 698 27.07 13.46 -19.39
N SER A 699 26.06 14.01 -18.72
CA SER A 699 25.09 14.89 -19.35
C SER A 699 25.55 16.34 -19.14
N PRO A 700 25.61 17.22 -20.16
CA PRO A 700 26.29 18.52 -20.07
C PRO A 700 25.65 19.57 -19.14
N SER A 701 24.74 19.18 -18.24
CA SER A 701 23.87 20.11 -17.51
C SER A 701 23.59 19.76 -16.04
N LEU A 702 24.34 18.84 -15.41
CA LEU A 702 24.21 18.57 -13.97
C LEU A 702 25.58 18.31 -13.31
N THR A 703 26.02 19.20 -12.44
CA THR A 703 27.23 19.03 -11.61
C THR A 703 26.87 18.41 -10.26
N THR A 704 26.34 17.17 -10.26
CA THR A 704 26.27 16.35 -9.04
C THR A 704 26.37 14.88 -9.40
N CYS A 705 27.55 14.30 -9.22
CA CYS A 705 27.79 12.87 -9.43
C CYS A 705 27.29 12.12 -8.19
N TYR A 706 26.18 11.38 -8.31
CA TYR A 706 25.81 10.41 -7.28
C TYR A 706 26.60 9.13 -7.52
N PRO A 707 27.25 8.53 -6.50
CA PRO A 707 27.95 7.27 -6.67
C PRO A 707 26.94 6.16 -7.04
N PRO A 708 27.28 5.28 -8.01
CA PRO A 708 26.37 4.25 -8.53
C PRO A 708 26.04 3.15 -7.51
N ILE A 709 26.89 3.00 -6.47
CA ILE A 709 26.75 1.98 -5.43
C ILE A 709 26.79 2.62 -4.03
N TYR A 710 25.84 2.21 -3.19
CA TYR A 710 25.80 2.50 -1.76
C TYR A 710 25.68 1.22 -0.95
N THR A 711 26.19 1.25 0.27
CA THR A 711 26.02 0.18 1.24
C THR A 711 25.36 0.69 2.51
N GLU A 712 24.55 -0.13 3.16
CA GLU A 712 24.32 -0.03 4.60
C GLU A 712 25.28 -1.01 5.27
N SER A 713 26.01 -0.58 6.29
CA SER A 713 27.04 -1.40 6.93
C SER A 713 27.09 -1.17 8.43
N GLN A 714 27.56 -2.15 9.19
CA GLN A 714 27.71 -2.05 10.64
C GLN A 714 29.20 -2.06 11.00
N LEU A 715 29.63 -1.14 11.85
CA LEU A 715 31.01 -1.11 12.35
C LEU A 715 31.26 -2.27 13.31
N LEU A 716 32.32 -3.05 13.10
CA LEU A 716 32.75 -4.08 14.04
C LEU A 716 33.51 -3.44 15.21
N ILE A 717 33.31 -3.92 16.44
CA ILE A 717 34.17 -3.56 17.57
C ILE A 717 35.40 -4.48 17.57
N MET A 718 36.57 -3.91 17.28
CA MET A 718 37.82 -4.65 17.15
C MET A 718 38.73 -4.44 18.37
N ARG A 719 39.42 -5.50 18.80
CA ARG A 719 40.41 -5.50 19.88
C ARG A 719 41.80 -5.75 19.30
N ASP A 720 42.76 -4.91 19.68
CA ASP A 720 44.18 -5.07 19.33
C ASP A 720 44.82 -6.08 20.28
N VAL A 721 45.26 -7.23 19.74
CA VAL A 721 45.78 -8.37 20.51
C VAL A 721 47.05 -8.92 19.86
N TYR A 722 47.98 -9.40 20.70
CA TYR A 722 49.14 -10.17 20.26
C TYR A 722 48.83 -11.67 20.34
N VAL A 723 48.85 -12.35 19.21
CA VAL A 723 48.66 -13.81 19.11
C VAL A 723 50.02 -14.49 19.05
N VAL A 724 50.29 -15.38 20.01
CA VAL A 724 51.55 -16.14 20.07
C VAL A 724 51.38 -17.44 19.27
N GLY A 725 52.22 -17.66 18.26
CA GLY A 725 52.15 -18.86 17.43
C GLY A 725 52.42 -20.15 18.22
N ALA A 726 51.84 -21.26 17.78
CA ALA A 726 52.09 -22.59 18.35
C ALA A 726 53.58 -22.94 18.21
N GLY A 727 54.32 -22.88 19.32
CA GLY A 727 55.79 -23.06 19.36
C GLY A 727 56.58 -21.90 19.96
N GLY A 728 55.93 -20.77 20.30
CA GLY A 728 56.53 -19.72 21.15
C GLY A 728 57.59 -18.83 20.48
N ALA A 729 57.74 -18.85 19.16
CA ALA A 729 58.83 -18.14 18.47
C ALA A 729 58.46 -16.79 17.83
N GLU A 730 57.19 -16.50 17.53
CA GLU A 730 56.79 -15.20 16.96
C GLU A 730 55.38 -14.78 17.41
N SER A 731 55.25 -13.53 17.87
CA SER A 731 53.96 -12.91 18.21
C SER A 731 53.48 -12.05 17.04
N THR A 732 52.33 -12.38 16.46
CA THR A 732 51.70 -11.60 15.39
C THR A 732 50.63 -10.69 15.99
N ARG A 733 50.58 -9.43 15.53
CA ARG A 733 49.62 -8.43 16.03
C ARG A 733 48.37 -8.42 15.15
N LYS A 734 47.21 -8.69 15.75
CA LYS A 734 45.93 -8.80 15.05
C LYS A 734 44.85 -7.95 15.70
N TRP A 735 43.90 -7.48 14.89
CA TRP A 735 42.65 -6.88 15.32
C TRP A 735 41.57 -7.94 15.29
N ILE A 736 40.97 -8.24 16.44
CA ILE A 736 40.05 -9.37 16.62
C ILE A 736 38.68 -8.83 17.01
N TRP A 737 37.63 -9.27 16.32
CA TRP A 737 36.27 -8.83 16.56
C TRP A 737 35.76 -9.34 17.91
N SER A 738 35.25 -8.45 18.76
CA SER A 738 34.76 -8.76 20.11
C SER A 738 33.36 -9.37 20.14
N GLY A 739 32.73 -9.61 18.98
CA GLY A 739 31.36 -10.11 18.89
C GLY A 739 30.27 -9.04 19.03
N ASP A 740 30.64 -7.76 18.99
CA ASP A 740 29.73 -6.61 19.11
C ASP A 740 29.95 -5.59 17.98
N TYR A 741 28.92 -4.80 17.69
CA TYR A 741 28.95 -3.75 16.67
C TYR A 741 28.94 -2.36 17.32
N GLY A 742 29.65 -1.41 16.69
CA GLY A 742 29.75 -0.04 17.15
C GLY A 742 28.42 0.71 17.02
N ASN A 743 28.11 1.53 18.01
CA ASN A 743 26.93 2.40 18.04
C ASN A 743 27.37 3.87 17.95
N PHE A 744 26.57 4.71 17.30
CA PHE A 744 26.80 6.14 17.16
C PHE A 744 25.62 6.94 17.72
N GLU A 745 25.93 8.00 18.48
CA GLU A 745 24.94 8.93 19.00
C GLU A 745 24.14 9.63 17.88
N ALA A 746 22.91 10.05 18.17
CA ALA A 746 22.09 10.83 17.24
C ALA A 746 22.64 12.26 17.10
N LEU A 747 22.68 12.78 15.86
CA LEU A 747 23.29 14.09 15.56
C LEU A 747 22.53 15.32 16.08
N ASN A 748 21.27 15.17 16.49
CA ASN A 748 20.43 16.28 16.96
C ASN A 748 20.21 16.14 18.47
N GLY A 749 20.79 17.06 19.24
CA GLY A 749 20.74 17.10 20.72
C GLY A 749 19.37 17.42 21.33
N ALA A 750 18.33 16.67 20.95
CA ALA A 750 17.15 16.54 21.79
C ALA A 750 17.51 15.60 22.94
N ALA A 751 17.72 16.18 24.13
CA ALA A 751 17.78 15.42 25.37
C ALA A 751 16.38 14.87 25.70
N SER A 752 15.97 13.83 24.96
CA SER A 752 14.97 12.86 25.39
C SER A 752 15.69 11.53 25.45
N THR A 753 15.62 10.85 26.59
CA THR A 753 16.09 9.48 26.86
C THR A 753 16.49 8.72 25.60
N VAL A 754 17.80 8.65 25.36
CA VAL A 754 18.40 7.93 24.23
C VAL A 754 18.01 6.46 24.37
N GLU A 755 17.06 6.00 23.54
CA GLU A 755 16.91 4.57 23.26
C GLU A 755 18.17 4.11 22.50
N LEU A 756 19.11 3.49 23.22
CA LEU A 756 20.12 2.65 22.60
C LEU A 756 19.41 1.57 21.77
N GLY A 757 19.63 1.52 20.45
CA GLY A 757 19.22 0.39 19.62
C GLY A 757 18.31 0.69 18.43
N THR A 758 17.98 1.94 18.11
CA THR A 758 17.28 2.23 16.85
C THR A 758 18.16 1.84 15.65
N ARG A 759 17.58 1.22 14.60
CA ARG A 759 18.29 0.75 13.40
C ARG A 759 19.21 1.81 12.78
N LYS A 760 18.84 3.09 12.86
CA LYS A 760 19.62 4.24 12.35
C LYS A 760 20.90 4.53 13.16
N ALA A 761 20.98 4.10 14.42
CA ALA A 761 22.15 4.30 15.29
C ALA A 761 23.22 3.20 15.09
N LEU A 762 22.81 2.04 14.54
CA LEU A 762 23.65 0.85 14.35
C LEU A 762 24.10 0.60 12.90
N THR A 763 23.64 1.42 11.93
CA THR A 763 24.01 1.28 10.52
C THR A 763 24.58 2.57 9.95
N LEU A 764 25.64 2.42 9.15
CA LEU A 764 26.34 3.46 8.43
C LEU A 764 25.99 3.34 6.96
N LYS A 765 25.55 4.43 6.33
CA LYS A 765 25.31 4.46 4.89
C LYS A 765 26.58 4.95 4.18
N ILE A 766 27.27 4.09 3.45
CA ILE A 766 28.62 4.36 2.92
C ILE A 766 28.61 4.25 1.39
N PRO A 767 29.13 5.24 0.65
CA PRO A 767 29.37 5.09 -0.79
C PRO A 767 30.33 3.94 -1.10
N GLY A 768 30.05 3.16 -2.15
CA GLY A 768 30.92 2.05 -2.58
C GLY A 768 32.38 2.47 -2.82
N ALA A 769 32.60 3.67 -3.33
CA ALA A 769 33.93 4.23 -3.58
C ALA A 769 34.76 4.51 -2.32
N LEU A 770 34.13 4.51 -1.14
CA LEU A 770 34.79 4.68 0.17
C LEU A 770 34.96 3.35 0.91
N LEU A 771 34.72 2.22 0.24
CA LEU A 771 34.92 0.88 0.77
C LEU A 771 36.10 0.21 0.08
N HIS A 772 36.85 -0.55 0.86
CA HIS A 772 37.84 -1.49 0.37
C HIS A 772 37.51 -2.87 0.92
N PRO A 773 37.18 -3.88 0.09
CA PRO A 773 36.95 -5.25 0.55
C PRO A 773 38.11 -5.76 1.39
N LEU A 774 37.81 -6.54 2.42
CA LEU A 774 38.79 -7.03 3.38
C LEU A 774 38.61 -8.53 3.59
N ASP A 775 39.68 -9.29 3.33
CA ASP A 775 39.74 -10.69 3.71
C ASP A 775 40.10 -10.80 5.19
N ALA A 776 39.21 -11.39 5.98
CA ALA A 776 39.44 -11.64 7.40
C ALA A 776 39.79 -13.10 7.64
N GLU A 777 40.75 -13.34 8.52
CA GLU A 777 41.07 -14.65 9.06
C GLU A 777 40.05 -15.05 10.14
N VAL A 778 39.90 -16.35 10.38
CA VAL A 778 39.07 -16.87 11.48
C VAL A 778 40.00 -17.31 12.62
N GLU A 779 39.82 -16.74 13.80
CA GLU A 779 40.61 -17.02 15.00
C GLU A 779 39.75 -17.57 16.14
N SER A 780 40.35 -18.36 17.03
CA SER A 780 39.68 -18.87 18.23
C SER A 780 39.39 -17.74 19.21
N ILE A 781 38.20 -17.70 19.83
CA ILE A 781 37.88 -16.65 20.82
C ILE A 781 38.78 -16.71 22.08
N SER A 782 39.50 -17.82 22.31
CA SER A 782 40.42 -18.00 23.44
C SER A 782 41.57 -16.98 23.49
N VAL A 783 41.81 -16.24 22.41
CA VAL A 783 42.83 -15.19 22.32
C VAL A 783 42.33 -13.82 22.80
N LEU A 784 41.02 -13.63 22.98
CA LEU A 784 40.44 -12.37 23.45
C LEU A 784 40.64 -12.17 24.97
N PRO A 785 40.49 -10.96 25.53
CA PRO A 785 40.45 -10.76 26.98
C PRO A 785 39.27 -11.50 27.63
N SER A 786 39.40 -11.92 28.90
CA SER A 786 38.42 -12.78 29.58
C SER A 786 36.98 -12.22 29.59
N ALA A 787 36.80 -10.90 29.70
CA ALA A 787 35.48 -10.27 29.65
C ALA A 787 34.81 -10.41 28.28
N ASP A 788 35.57 -10.22 27.20
CA ASP A 788 35.09 -10.36 25.82
C ASP A 788 34.87 -11.86 25.48
N GLN A 789 35.71 -12.77 26.00
CA GLN A 789 35.50 -14.22 25.88
C GLN A 789 34.18 -14.67 26.50
N LEU A 790 33.88 -14.21 27.73
CA LEU A 790 32.62 -14.51 28.42
C LEU A 790 31.40 -13.99 27.64
N ALA A 791 31.49 -12.78 27.09
CA ALA A 791 30.44 -12.20 26.25
C ALA A 791 30.22 -12.99 24.94
N MET A 792 31.30 -13.43 24.29
CA MET A 792 31.23 -14.24 23.07
C MET A 792 30.77 -15.68 23.33
N HIS A 793 31.17 -16.30 24.43
CA HIS A 793 30.67 -17.61 24.86
C HIS A 793 29.18 -17.57 25.19
N ALA A 794 28.69 -16.52 25.86
CA ALA A 794 27.25 -16.33 26.11
C ALA A 794 26.44 -16.23 24.80
N LYS A 795 27.05 -15.75 23.72
CA LYS A 795 26.50 -15.70 22.35
C LYS A 795 26.78 -16.96 21.51
N LYS A 796 27.35 -18.01 22.12
CA LYS A 796 27.71 -19.31 21.49
C LYS A 796 28.75 -19.23 20.36
N PHE A 797 29.57 -18.19 20.31
CA PHE A 797 30.72 -18.17 19.39
C PHE A 797 31.87 -19.02 19.94
N THR A 798 32.55 -19.76 19.06
CA THR A 798 33.81 -20.48 19.36
C THR A 798 34.99 -19.92 18.58
N GLN A 799 34.71 -19.22 17.49
CA GLN A 799 35.66 -18.53 16.63
C GLN A 799 35.09 -17.16 16.22
N THR A 800 35.96 -16.23 15.87
CA THR A 800 35.62 -14.85 15.48
C THR A 800 36.56 -14.36 14.37
N TRP A 801 36.24 -13.22 13.77
CA TRP A 801 37.08 -12.63 12.72
C TRP A 801 38.31 -11.93 13.29
N ALA A 802 39.43 -12.11 12.62
CA ALA A 802 40.70 -11.46 12.91
C ALA A 802 41.28 -10.86 11.63
N VAL A 803 41.93 -9.70 11.76
CA VAL A 803 42.58 -8.99 10.67
C VAL A 803 43.98 -8.64 11.09
N SER A 804 44.97 -8.91 10.24
CA SER A 804 46.36 -8.52 10.46
C SER A 804 46.49 -7.00 10.60
N ASN A 805 47.25 -6.54 11.60
CA ASN A 805 47.50 -5.11 11.79
C ASN A 805 48.24 -4.50 10.60
N ASP A 806 49.17 -5.24 10.00
CA ASP A 806 50.06 -4.72 8.96
C ASP A 806 49.32 -4.61 7.62
N ASP A 807 48.45 -5.59 7.31
CA ASP A 807 47.59 -5.56 6.12
C ASP A 807 46.56 -4.43 6.21
N LEU A 808 45.92 -4.27 7.38
CA LEU A 808 44.97 -3.20 7.61
C LEU A 808 45.64 -1.81 7.52
N ALA A 809 46.87 -1.67 8.04
CA ALA A 809 47.63 -0.43 7.93
C ALA A 809 47.98 -0.10 6.48
N ALA A 810 48.36 -1.10 5.67
CA ALA A 810 48.63 -0.94 4.24
C ALA A 810 47.38 -0.53 3.46
N VAL A 811 46.23 -1.16 3.72
CA VAL A 811 44.94 -0.81 3.08
C VAL A 811 44.54 0.63 3.41
N VAL A 812 44.64 1.05 4.68
CA VAL A 812 44.31 2.42 5.10
C VAL A 812 45.23 3.45 4.46
N ALA A 813 46.52 3.15 4.33
CA ALA A 813 47.48 4.02 3.63
C ALA A 813 47.15 4.14 2.12
N ALA A 814 46.81 3.04 1.46
CA ALA A 814 46.43 3.03 0.04
C ALA A 814 45.11 3.78 -0.22
N MET A 815 44.13 3.69 0.69
CA MET A 815 42.90 4.51 0.62
C MET A 815 43.21 6.01 0.76
N TYR A 816 44.19 6.37 1.59
CA TYR A 816 44.59 7.75 1.82
C TYR A 816 45.23 8.40 0.58
N GLU A 817 46.11 7.68 -0.14
CA GLU A 817 46.78 8.21 -1.33
C GLU A 817 45.83 8.50 -2.51
N ARG A 818 44.63 7.91 -2.51
CA ARG A 818 43.66 8.01 -3.62
C ARG A 818 42.65 9.15 -3.46
N LEU A 819 42.64 9.90 -2.35
CA LEU A 819 41.54 10.81 -1.99
C LEU A 819 42.04 12.23 -1.66
N ASP A 820 41.46 13.23 -2.33
CA ASP A 820 41.60 14.64 -1.93
C ASP A 820 40.77 14.93 -0.66
N VAL A 821 41.39 15.55 0.35
CA VAL A 821 40.79 15.77 1.68
C VAL A 821 39.55 16.68 1.60
N ALA A 822 39.54 17.69 0.72
CA ALA A 822 38.41 18.60 0.59
C ALA A 822 37.20 17.89 -0.03
N THR A 823 37.42 17.09 -1.07
CA THR A 823 36.38 16.26 -1.72
C THR A 823 35.87 15.18 -0.78
N LEU A 824 36.76 14.52 -0.04
CA LEU A 824 36.45 13.47 0.93
C LEU A 824 35.48 13.96 2.02
N LEU A 825 35.70 15.16 2.57
CA LEU A 825 34.83 15.72 3.61
C LEU A 825 33.43 16.10 3.12
N GLN A 826 33.24 16.29 1.80
CA GLN A 826 31.93 16.57 1.20
C GLN A 826 31.09 15.30 1.01
N VAL A 827 31.74 14.16 0.71
CA VAL A 827 31.06 12.88 0.44
C VAL A 827 30.93 11.99 1.67
N LEU A 828 31.72 12.24 2.73
CA LEU A 828 31.67 11.47 3.98
C LEU A 828 30.38 11.78 4.77
N PRO A 829 29.54 10.77 5.02
CA PRO A 829 28.39 10.92 5.91
C PRO A 829 28.83 11.31 7.33
N LYS A 830 28.13 12.26 7.96
CA LYS A 830 28.38 12.67 9.35
C LYS A 830 27.67 11.70 10.30
N HIS A 831 28.36 11.23 11.34
CA HIS A 831 27.78 10.42 12.41
C HIS A 831 28.10 11.02 13.79
N GLY A 832 27.28 10.74 14.80
CA GLY A 832 27.50 11.23 16.17
C GLY A 832 28.72 10.58 16.83
N LYS A 833 28.94 10.88 18.11
CA LYS A 833 30.05 10.29 18.86
C LYS A 833 29.82 8.80 19.08
N SER A 834 30.91 8.04 19.16
CA SER A 834 30.90 6.65 19.56
C SER A 834 31.88 6.48 20.72
N GLU A 835 31.50 5.73 21.75
CA GLU A 835 32.41 5.40 22.85
C GLU A 835 33.48 4.36 22.43
N MET A 836 33.23 3.64 21.33
CA MET A 836 34.02 2.49 20.88
C MET A 836 34.75 2.75 19.54
N PHE A 837 34.67 3.98 19.02
CA PHE A 837 35.33 4.40 17.78
C PHE A 837 35.81 5.87 17.89
N PRO A 838 37.01 6.26 17.41
CA PRO A 838 37.99 5.45 16.68
C PRO A 838 38.58 4.30 17.49
N TYR A 839 39.05 3.24 16.82
CA TYR A 839 39.67 2.11 17.50
C TYR A 839 40.87 2.54 18.35
N ILE A 840 41.19 1.79 19.40
CA ILE A 840 42.26 2.11 20.34
C ILE A 840 43.29 0.98 20.30
N ARG A 841 44.56 1.34 20.11
CA ARG A 841 45.70 0.41 20.18
C ARG A 841 45.90 -0.07 21.62
N TYR A 842 46.61 -1.19 21.81
CA TYR A 842 47.03 -1.65 23.13
C TYR A 842 47.78 -0.57 23.93
N THR A 843 48.46 0.36 23.24
CA THR A 843 49.16 1.52 23.81
C THR A 843 48.23 2.65 24.28
N ARG A 844 46.91 2.48 24.21
CA ARG A 844 45.87 3.48 24.52
C ARG A 844 45.86 4.72 23.62
N VAL A 845 46.39 4.61 22.41
CA VAL A 845 46.35 5.66 21.39
C VAL A 845 45.32 5.31 20.31
N SER A 846 44.57 6.28 19.81
CA SER A 846 43.63 6.07 18.70
C SER A 846 44.35 5.53 17.46
N ALA A 847 43.79 4.49 16.85
CA ALA A 847 44.30 3.82 15.67
C ALA A 847 43.59 4.34 14.41
N PHE A 848 44.30 4.30 13.28
CA PHE A 848 43.77 4.57 11.94
C PHE A 848 43.07 5.93 11.78
N VAL A 849 43.48 6.93 12.57
CA VAL A 849 42.97 8.31 12.49
C VAL A 849 43.63 9.03 11.31
N LEU A 850 42.82 9.69 10.49
CA LEU A 850 43.28 10.56 9.41
C LEU A 850 43.53 11.96 9.98
N GLU A 851 44.78 12.23 10.39
CA GLU A 851 45.15 13.46 11.07
C GLU A 851 44.86 14.72 10.24
N ASN A 852 45.19 14.72 8.95
CA ASN A 852 44.99 15.88 8.06
C ASN A 852 43.51 16.23 7.87
N ALA A 853 42.63 15.23 7.69
CA ALA A 853 41.18 15.44 7.56
C ALA A 853 40.53 15.87 8.88
N THR A 854 40.98 15.27 9.99
CA THR A 854 40.54 15.60 11.35
C THR A 854 40.93 17.03 11.73
N GLN A 855 42.16 17.47 11.40
CA GLN A 855 42.62 18.84 11.62
C GLN A 855 41.84 19.85 10.76
N THR A 856 41.56 19.52 9.49
CA THR A 856 40.76 20.37 8.60
C THR A 856 39.34 20.55 9.15
N LEU A 857 38.68 19.48 9.60
CA LEU A 857 37.36 19.55 10.26
C LEU A 857 37.37 20.40 11.54
N ALA A 858 38.42 20.28 12.35
CA ALA A 858 38.58 21.05 13.58
C ALA A 858 38.83 22.56 13.31
N GLN A 859 39.32 22.91 12.12
CA GLN A 859 39.44 24.29 11.66
C GLN A 859 38.11 24.82 11.12
N THR A 860 37.35 24.03 10.33
CA THR A 860 36.05 24.45 9.76
C THR A 860 34.96 24.65 10.82
N GLN A 861 34.97 23.90 11.93
CA GLN A 861 33.97 24.04 13.01
C GLN A 861 34.18 25.22 13.96
N ARG A 862 35.34 25.91 13.92
CA ARG A 862 35.50 27.15 14.71
C ARG A 862 34.64 28.29 14.15
N ASP A 863 34.25 28.22 12.88
CA ASP A 863 33.41 29.23 12.22
C ASP A 863 31.90 29.06 12.47
N GLU A 864 31.42 27.90 12.96
CA GLU A 864 29.97 27.66 13.18
C GLU A 864 29.41 28.27 14.48
N SER A 865 30.21 29.05 15.23
CA SER A 865 29.79 29.66 16.51
C SER A 865 29.52 31.17 16.47
N GLU A 866 29.46 31.80 15.30
CA GLU A 866 29.03 33.20 15.21
C GLU A 866 27.51 33.33 15.16
N ARG A 867 26.89 33.55 16.33
CA ARG A 867 25.59 34.24 16.36
C ARG A 867 25.76 35.59 15.70
N ILE A 868 24.87 35.94 14.78
CA ILE A 868 24.89 37.24 14.12
C ILE A 868 23.97 38.20 14.88
N SER A 869 24.40 39.45 15.05
CA SER A 869 23.55 40.49 15.65
C SER A 869 22.56 41.02 14.62
N CYS A 870 21.26 41.04 14.91
CA CYS A 870 20.27 41.71 14.04
C CYS A 870 20.64 43.19 13.87
N PHE A 871 20.64 43.73 12.64
CA PHE A 871 20.97 45.15 12.44
C PHE A 871 19.91 46.08 13.04
N GLN A 872 18.64 45.66 13.07
CA GLN A 872 17.54 46.50 13.54
C GLN A 872 17.39 46.48 15.06
N CYS A 873 17.52 45.34 15.73
CA CYS A 873 17.27 45.24 17.19
C CYS A 873 18.48 44.75 18.01
N HIS A 874 19.63 44.49 17.37
CA HIS A 874 20.85 43.94 17.97
C HIS A 874 20.74 42.56 18.64
N GLN A 875 19.57 41.94 18.64
CA GLN A 875 19.40 40.59 19.16
C GLN A 875 20.34 39.61 18.46
N LEU A 876 21.08 38.81 19.24
CA LEU A 876 21.94 37.76 18.74
C LEU A 876 21.09 36.57 18.29
N ILE A 877 21.01 36.38 16.98
CA ILE A 877 20.21 35.36 16.32
C ILE A 877 21.12 34.39 15.56
N LYS A 878 20.63 33.17 15.36
CA LYS A 878 21.33 32.24 14.48
C LYS A 878 21.20 32.72 13.02
N PRO A 879 22.20 32.50 12.16
CA PRO A 879 22.11 32.86 10.74
C PRO A 879 20.86 32.30 10.05
N GLU A 880 20.48 31.05 10.35
CA GLU A 880 19.31 30.35 9.82
C GLU A 880 17.95 30.97 10.21
N ASP A 881 17.90 31.71 11.32
CA ASP A 881 16.69 32.36 11.82
C ASP A 881 16.55 33.81 11.33
N ALA A 882 17.57 34.34 10.65
CA ALA A 882 17.64 35.76 10.28
C ALA A 882 16.44 36.22 9.44
N ARG A 883 16.00 35.39 8.48
CA ARG A 883 14.85 35.71 7.61
C ARG A 883 13.55 35.84 8.42
N ALA A 884 13.31 34.90 9.32
CA ALA A 884 12.10 34.87 10.12
C ALA A 884 12.05 36.06 11.09
N HIS A 885 13.18 36.32 11.74
CA HIS A 885 13.34 37.43 12.68
C HIS A 885 13.21 38.80 11.99
N VAL A 886 13.98 39.06 10.93
CA VAL A 886 13.96 40.32 10.18
C VAL A 886 12.63 40.52 9.46
N GLY A 887 11.99 39.45 8.97
CA GLY A 887 10.65 39.52 8.40
C GLY A 887 9.61 40.10 9.35
N GLY A 888 9.72 39.81 10.66
CA GLY A 888 8.86 40.40 11.68
C GLY A 888 9.02 41.92 11.82
N HIS A 889 10.24 42.44 11.66
CA HIS A 889 10.48 43.88 11.63
C HIS A 889 9.95 44.52 10.34
N ILE A 890 10.14 43.86 9.19
CA ILE A 890 9.66 44.35 7.89
C ILE A 890 8.14 44.51 7.91
N ILE A 891 7.39 43.48 8.33
CA ILE A 891 5.92 43.52 8.29
C ILE A 891 5.36 44.59 9.23
N ARG A 892 5.95 44.79 10.42
CA ARG A 892 5.56 45.85 11.35
C ARG A 892 5.83 47.24 10.76
N ALA A 893 7.00 47.44 10.16
CA ALA A 893 7.36 48.69 9.51
C ALA A 893 6.42 49.02 8.33
N THR A 894 6.10 48.03 7.48
CA THR A 894 5.17 48.22 6.34
C THR A 894 3.72 48.41 6.77
N SER A 895 3.33 47.88 7.94
CA SER A 895 1.98 48.04 8.50
C SER A 895 1.85 49.27 9.42
N GLY A 896 2.86 50.14 9.50
CA GLY A 896 2.82 51.36 10.31
C GLY A 896 2.92 51.14 11.82
N VAL A 897 3.29 49.94 12.28
CA VAL A 897 3.51 49.62 13.69
C VAL A 897 4.86 50.19 14.11
N GLN A 898 4.87 51.12 15.07
CA GLN A 898 6.11 51.67 15.61
C GLN A 898 6.78 50.70 16.58
N GLU A 899 7.99 50.26 16.25
CA GLU A 899 8.86 49.50 17.15
C GLU A 899 9.80 50.49 17.89
N THR A 900 9.59 50.66 19.19
CA THR A 900 10.30 51.66 20.03
C THR A 900 11.74 51.27 20.36
N LEU A 901 12.14 50.02 20.13
CA LEU A 901 13.44 49.44 20.53
C LEU A 901 14.38 49.14 19.34
N LEU A 902 14.13 49.72 18.17
CA LEU A 902 15.03 49.54 17.01
C LEU A 902 16.20 50.51 17.05
N VAL A 903 17.41 49.97 16.85
CA VAL A 903 18.65 50.73 16.68
C VAL A 903 18.81 51.21 15.23
N GLU A 904 18.35 50.42 14.27
CA GLU A 904 18.28 50.81 12.85
C GLU A 904 16.86 50.58 12.32
N ARG A 905 16.34 51.52 11.54
CA ARG A 905 15.02 51.38 10.91
C ARG A 905 15.10 50.46 9.68
N ILE A 906 14.00 49.78 9.37
CA ILE A 906 13.86 49.03 8.11
C ILE A 906 13.95 50.00 6.92
N ALA A 907 14.74 49.63 5.92
CA ALA A 907 14.93 50.41 4.71
C ALA A 907 13.76 50.20 3.72
N LEU A 908 12.68 50.96 3.91
CA LEU A 908 11.55 51.02 2.98
C LEU A 908 11.91 51.87 1.73
N PRO A 909 11.34 51.60 0.55
CA PRO A 909 10.26 50.64 0.26
C PRO A 909 10.70 49.20 -0.03
N ASP A 910 11.98 48.93 -0.30
CA ASP A 910 12.48 47.60 -0.72
C ASP A 910 13.52 47.01 0.24
N PRO A 911 13.10 46.57 1.44
CA PRO A 911 13.99 45.96 2.41
C PRO A 911 14.34 44.51 2.03
N CYS A 912 15.61 44.14 2.20
CA CYS A 912 16.05 42.77 2.05
C CYS A 912 15.43 41.86 3.13
N GLY A 913 14.82 40.74 2.74
CA GLY A 913 14.25 39.77 3.68
C GLY A 913 15.24 39.11 4.66
N PHE A 914 16.55 39.20 4.42
CA PHE A 914 17.59 38.65 5.31
C PHE A 914 18.18 39.67 6.29
N CYS A 915 18.29 40.95 5.91
CA CYS A 915 19.00 41.96 6.71
C CYS A 915 18.23 43.27 6.94
N GLY A 916 17.07 43.46 6.32
CA GLY A 916 16.19 44.62 6.51
C GLY A 916 16.71 45.92 5.90
N ARG A 917 17.89 45.89 5.26
CA ARG A 917 18.53 47.03 4.57
C ARG A 917 18.26 46.99 3.06
N SER A 918 18.45 48.13 2.39
CA SER A 918 18.37 48.26 0.93
C SER A 918 19.68 47.84 0.24
N GLY A 919 19.63 47.54 -1.06
CA GLY A 919 20.81 47.27 -1.89
C GLY A 919 21.19 45.80 -2.05
N CYS A 920 20.42 44.86 -1.48
CA CYS A 920 20.56 43.43 -1.76
C CYS A 920 19.59 43.01 -2.87
N SER A 921 20.10 42.36 -3.91
CA SER A 921 19.26 41.76 -4.95
C SER A 921 18.78 40.37 -4.51
N VAL A 922 17.65 39.94 -5.09
CA VAL A 922 17.07 38.61 -4.86
C VAL A 922 16.58 38.04 -6.19
N ASP A 923 16.74 36.74 -6.37
CA ASP A 923 16.29 35.99 -7.55
C ASP A 923 15.78 34.60 -7.14
N ILE A 924 15.11 33.91 -8.07
CA ILE A 924 14.61 32.54 -7.89
C ILE A 924 15.10 31.66 -9.04
N GLU A 925 15.68 30.52 -8.69
CA GLU A 925 16.08 29.47 -9.63
C GLU A 925 15.15 28.26 -9.50
N LYS A 926 14.75 27.68 -10.64
CA LYS A 926 13.92 26.45 -10.68
C LYS A 926 14.83 25.24 -10.85
N ASN A 927 14.85 24.36 -9.84
CA ASN A 927 15.57 23.09 -9.88
C ASN A 927 14.56 21.93 -9.84
N GLY A 928 14.23 21.37 -11.01
CA GLY A 928 13.17 20.37 -11.18
C GLY A 928 11.79 20.90 -10.74
N LYS A 929 11.17 20.24 -9.74
CA LYS A 929 9.89 20.65 -9.12
C LYS A 929 10.04 21.64 -7.97
N THR A 930 11.27 22.05 -7.60
CA THR A 930 11.55 22.89 -6.43
C THR A 930 12.08 24.28 -6.81
N LEU A 931 11.70 25.31 -6.05
CA LEU A 931 12.20 26.68 -6.21
C LEU A 931 13.28 26.96 -5.16
N LYS A 932 14.40 27.56 -5.57
CA LYS A 932 15.51 27.98 -4.70
C LYS A 932 15.67 29.50 -4.77
N ALA A 933 15.73 30.16 -3.63
CA ALA A 933 15.99 31.60 -3.54
C ALA A 933 17.50 31.89 -3.52
N THR A 934 17.96 32.85 -4.31
CA THR A 934 19.34 33.38 -4.32
C THR A 934 19.32 34.87 -4.01
N SER A 935 20.33 35.40 -3.31
CA SER A 935 20.41 36.82 -2.96
C SER A 935 21.84 37.32 -2.91
N SER A 936 22.11 38.59 -3.20
CA SER A 936 23.44 39.17 -2.97
C SER A 936 23.71 39.55 -1.50
N CYS A 937 22.76 39.27 -0.60
CA CYS A 937 22.89 39.64 0.80
C CYS A 937 24.01 38.83 1.50
N PRO A 938 24.92 39.49 2.25
CA PRO A 938 25.92 38.79 3.06
C PRO A 938 25.32 37.86 4.13
N ARG A 939 24.03 38.06 4.49
CA ARG A 939 23.28 37.22 5.44
C ARG A 939 22.42 36.15 4.77
N GLN A 940 22.62 35.90 3.48
CA GLN A 940 21.91 34.85 2.77
C GLN A 940 22.22 33.48 3.41
N HIS A 941 21.17 32.71 3.66
CA HIS A 941 21.25 31.29 4.02
C HIS A 941 20.20 30.50 3.23
N ALA A 942 20.40 29.20 3.09
CA ALA A 942 19.45 28.31 2.43
C ALA A 942 18.24 28.06 3.33
N PHE A 943 17.03 28.08 2.75
CA PHE A 943 15.80 27.72 3.45
C PHE A 943 14.87 26.93 2.51
N ALA A 944 14.05 26.04 3.07
CA ALA A 944 13.11 25.23 2.30
C ALA A 944 11.92 26.08 1.81
N TYR A 945 11.99 26.57 0.58
CA TYR A 945 11.01 27.51 0.00
C TYR A 945 9.55 27.05 0.15
N GLY A 946 9.26 25.77 -0.10
CA GLY A 946 7.90 25.21 0.00
C GLY A 946 7.32 25.23 1.42
N HIS A 947 8.16 25.06 2.44
CA HIS A 947 7.77 25.21 3.84
C HIS A 947 7.69 26.68 4.24
N ALA A 948 8.68 27.48 3.85
CA ALA A 948 8.80 28.89 4.18
C ALA A 948 7.68 29.79 3.60
N LYS A 949 7.00 29.34 2.54
CA LYS A 949 5.84 30.03 1.95
C LYS A 949 4.54 29.78 2.75
N LYS A 950 4.48 28.73 3.58
CA LYS A 950 3.28 28.35 4.34
C LYS A 950 3.39 28.83 5.79
N TYR A 951 2.31 29.43 6.30
CA TYR A 951 2.22 29.80 7.70
C TYR A 951 2.18 28.55 8.60
N SER A 952 2.87 28.60 9.74
CA SER A 952 2.72 27.64 10.85
C SER A 952 2.90 28.36 12.18
N VAL A 953 2.38 27.78 13.27
CA VAL A 953 2.53 28.33 14.62
C VAL A 953 4.01 28.42 15.05
N ALA A 954 4.84 27.46 14.62
CA ALA A 954 6.26 27.44 14.94
C ALA A 954 7.08 28.42 14.07
N THR A 955 6.64 28.70 12.85
CA THR A 955 7.33 29.56 11.86
C THR A 955 6.34 30.52 11.20
N PRO A 956 5.95 31.62 11.89
CA PRO A 956 4.88 32.50 11.41
C PRO A 956 5.27 33.39 10.21
N CYS A 957 6.55 33.51 9.88
CA CYS A 957 7.04 34.38 8.80
C CYS A 957 6.97 33.70 7.42
N THR A 958 6.08 34.19 6.54
CA THR A 958 5.99 33.72 5.15
C THR A 958 6.76 34.59 4.14
N ASN A 959 7.64 35.49 4.61
CA ASN A 959 8.41 36.38 3.74
C ASN A 959 9.39 35.61 2.84
N VAL A 960 8.97 35.34 1.60
CA VAL A 960 9.77 34.65 0.57
C VAL A 960 9.84 35.52 -0.68
N PRO A 961 10.85 35.33 -1.55
CA PRO A 961 10.89 36.03 -2.83
C PRO A 961 9.77 35.54 -3.74
N ILE A 962 9.14 36.44 -4.50
CA ILE A 962 8.02 36.19 -5.40
C ILE A 962 8.28 36.91 -6.73
N ILE A 963 8.03 36.23 -7.85
CA ILE A 963 8.10 36.81 -9.19
C ILE A 963 6.91 37.74 -9.40
N CYS A 964 7.15 38.99 -9.81
CA CYS A 964 6.07 39.91 -10.20
C CYS A 964 5.49 39.50 -11.56
N ALA A 965 4.21 39.10 -11.59
CA ALA A 965 3.54 38.70 -12.83
C ALA A 965 3.19 39.89 -13.75
N LEU A 966 3.30 41.13 -13.25
CA LEU A 966 2.93 42.35 -13.98
C LEU A 966 4.11 42.96 -14.75
N CYS A 967 5.34 42.64 -14.36
CA CYS A 967 6.54 43.18 -15.01
C CYS A 967 6.88 42.42 -16.30
N PRO A 968 7.30 43.12 -17.37
CA PRO A 968 7.80 42.47 -18.58
C PRO A 968 9.15 41.77 -18.32
N ILE A 969 9.42 40.72 -19.09
CA ILE A 969 10.71 40.03 -19.09
C ILE A 969 11.71 40.86 -19.90
N HIS A 970 12.77 41.36 -19.26
CA HIS A 970 13.84 42.10 -19.93
C HIS A 970 15.05 41.19 -20.21
N PRO A 971 15.51 41.03 -21.47
CA PRO A 971 16.76 40.33 -21.76
C PRO A 971 17.94 41.02 -21.05
N PRO A 972 18.84 40.30 -20.35
CA PRO A 972 19.12 38.86 -20.45
C PRO A 972 18.44 37.97 -19.38
N ARG A 973 17.45 38.46 -18.63
CA ARG A 973 16.80 37.68 -17.56
C ARG A 973 15.81 36.66 -18.13
N LYS A 974 15.81 35.43 -17.60
CA LYS A 974 14.84 34.36 -17.95
C LYS A 974 13.47 34.51 -17.27
N PHE A 975 13.37 35.34 -16.22
CA PHE A 975 12.14 35.57 -15.45
C PHE A 975 11.93 37.08 -15.21
N PRO A 976 10.68 37.53 -15.00
CA PRO A 976 10.37 38.87 -14.49
C PRO A 976 11.08 39.16 -13.16
N PRO A 977 11.24 40.45 -12.78
CA PRO A 977 11.87 40.82 -11.52
C PRO A 977 11.19 40.17 -10.30
N VAL A 978 12.04 39.82 -9.33
CA VAL A 978 11.67 39.13 -8.09
C VAL A 978 11.73 40.13 -6.93
N PHE A 979 10.69 40.11 -6.09
CA PHE A 979 10.59 40.96 -4.90
C PHE A 979 10.28 40.11 -3.67
N TRP A 980 10.63 40.57 -2.48
CA TRP A 980 10.20 39.92 -1.24
C TRP A 980 8.68 40.05 -1.06
N LYS A 981 8.01 38.99 -0.59
CA LYS A 981 6.55 38.97 -0.38
C LYS A 981 6.07 40.20 0.40
N TYR A 982 6.78 40.61 1.45
CA TYR A 982 6.36 41.74 2.29
C TYR A 982 6.62 43.12 1.65
N SER A 983 7.49 43.23 0.63
CA SER A 983 7.80 44.49 -0.06
C SER A 983 7.12 44.65 -1.42
N ILE A 984 6.60 43.57 -2.01
CA ILE A 984 6.05 43.58 -3.38
C ILE A 984 4.89 44.56 -3.57
N LEU A 985 4.11 44.88 -2.53
CA LEU A 985 3.03 45.85 -2.62
C LEU A 985 3.52 47.27 -2.93
N HIS A 986 4.67 47.68 -2.38
CA HIS A 986 5.27 48.98 -2.70
C HIS A 986 5.71 49.02 -4.17
N HIS A 987 6.27 47.91 -4.68
CA HIS A 987 6.60 47.80 -6.10
C HIS A 987 5.37 47.92 -7.01
N ILE A 988 4.25 47.26 -6.66
CA ILE A 988 3.00 47.37 -7.42
C ILE A 988 2.49 48.81 -7.38
N GLN A 989 2.53 49.48 -6.22
CA GLN A 989 2.13 50.88 -6.09
C GLN A 989 2.95 51.83 -6.96
N ASP A 990 4.27 51.67 -6.99
CA ASP A 990 5.17 52.59 -7.68
C ASP A 990 5.26 52.30 -9.19
N VAL A 991 5.27 51.03 -9.58
CA VAL A 991 5.54 50.60 -10.97
C VAL A 991 4.27 50.17 -11.71
N HIS A 992 3.25 49.73 -10.99
CA HIS A 992 1.97 49.25 -11.54
C HIS A 992 0.75 49.95 -10.90
N PRO A 993 0.71 51.30 -10.84
CA PRO A 993 -0.33 52.03 -10.09
C PRO A 993 -1.77 51.78 -10.58
N ARG A 994 -1.94 51.26 -11.80
CA ARG A 994 -3.26 50.85 -12.34
C ARG A 994 -3.85 49.63 -11.64
N HIS A 995 -3.02 48.84 -10.98
CA HIS A 995 -3.42 47.66 -10.21
C HIS A 995 -3.53 47.97 -8.72
N MET A 996 -3.66 49.24 -8.35
CA MET A 996 -3.93 49.68 -6.98
C MET A 996 -5.15 50.58 -6.98
N ASP A 997 -6.07 50.34 -6.05
CA ASP A 997 -7.22 51.21 -5.85
C ASP A 997 -6.87 52.48 -5.05
N GLU A 998 -7.85 53.36 -4.86
CA GLU A 998 -7.71 54.62 -4.12
C GLU A 998 -7.37 54.42 -2.63
N PHE A 999 -7.52 53.19 -2.10
CA PHE A 999 -7.21 52.82 -0.72
C PHE A 999 -5.87 52.09 -0.59
N GLY A 1000 -5.10 51.96 -1.68
CA GLY A 1000 -3.83 51.25 -1.68
C GLY A 1000 -3.99 49.73 -1.59
N VAL A 1001 -5.12 49.19 -2.03
CA VAL A 1001 -5.38 47.75 -2.12
C VAL A 1001 -5.17 47.28 -3.55
N PRO A 1002 -4.46 46.16 -3.78
CA PRO A 1002 -4.27 45.65 -5.13
C PRO A 1002 -5.60 45.24 -5.80
N CYS A 1003 -5.84 45.73 -7.01
CA CYS A 1003 -7.01 45.41 -7.83
C CYS A 1003 -6.59 44.84 -9.19
N ASP A 1004 -7.51 44.09 -9.82
CA ASP A 1004 -7.32 43.52 -11.17
C ASP A 1004 -6.05 42.66 -11.31
N LEU A 1005 -5.69 41.90 -10.26
CA LEU A 1005 -4.60 40.92 -10.29
C LEU A 1005 -5.11 39.53 -10.66
N ASP A 1006 -4.27 38.77 -11.36
CA ASP A 1006 -4.47 37.33 -11.54
C ASP A 1006 -4.65 36.62 -10.18
N PRO A 1007 -5.63 35.70 -10.02
CA PRO A 1007 -5.92 35.06 -8.73
C PRO A 1007 -4.73 34.32 -8.11
N ASP A 1008 -3.88 33.69 -8.92
CA ASP A 1008 -2.70 32.98 -8.41
C ASP A 1008 -1.63 33.96 -7.93
N PHE A 1009 -1.48 35.11 -8.59
CA PHE A 1009 -0.59 36.17 -8.14
C PHE A 1009 -1.12 36.85 -6.86
N ALA A 1010 -2.41 37.15 -6.80
CA ALA A 1010 -3.07 37.71 -5.62
C ALA A 1010 -2.90 36.79 -4.39
N ASN A 1011 -3.12 35.49 -4.55
CA ASN A 1011 -2.92 34.49 -3.48
C ASN A 1011 -1.45 34.38 -3.02
N LYS A 1012 -0.47 34.63 -3.91
CA LYS A 1012 0.96 34.59 -3.55
C LYS A 1012 1.36 35.77 -2.66
N ILE A 1013 0.79 36.95 -2.90
CA ILE A 1013 1.15 38.18 -2.17
C ILE A 1013 0.28 38.41 -0.92
N ALA A 1014 -0.86 37.72 -0.78
CA ALA A 1014 -1.76 37.85 0.37
C ALA A 1014 -1.09 37.43 1.70
N LEU A 1015 -1.36 38.22 2.75
CA LEU A 1015 -0.98 37.92 4.13
C LEU A 1015 -2.20 37.37 4.88
N SER A 1016 -2.03 36.28 5.62
CA SER A 1016 -3.15 35.65 6.34
C SER A 1016 -3.46 36.40 7.64
N ARG A 1017 -4.69 36.25 8.16
CA ARG A 1017 -5.10 36.84 9.44
C ARG A 1017 -4.29 36.30 10.60
N GLU A 1018 -3.96 35.01 10.56
CA GLU A 1018 -3.14 34.31 11.55
C GLU A 1018 -1.70 34.85 11.54
N GLU A 1019 -1.13 35.08 10.36
CA GLU A 1019 0.19 35.68 10.17
C GLU A 1019 0.26 37.10 10.74
N LEU A 1020 -0.72 37.96 10.44
CA LEU A 1020 -0.80 39.32 10.99
C LEU A 1020 -0.95 39.32 12.53
N THR A 1021 -1.77 38.40 13.05
CA THR A 1021 -1.98 38.24 14.50
C THR A 1021 -0.69 37.80 15.20
N ALA A 1022 0.07 36.88 14.62
CA ALA A 1022 1.34 36.40 15.17
C ALA A 1022 2.41 37.51 15.32
N PHE A 1023 2.32 38.57 14.51
CA PHE A 1023 3.22 39.72 14.60
C PHE A 1023 2.66 40.91 15.40
N ASN A 1024 1.53 40.75 16.10
CA ASN A 1024 0.82 41.77 16.88
C ASN A 1024 0.32 42.97 16.04
N ILE A 1025 -0.09 42.74 14.80
CA ILE A 1025 -0.68 43.77 13.95
C ILE A 1025 -2.20 43.78 14.19
N ALA A 1026 -2.71 44.86 14.79
CA ALA A 1026 -4.13 44.98 15.12
C ALA A 1026 -4.98 45.09 13.83
N LEU A 1027 -5.85 44.11 13.61
CA LEU A 1027 -6.91 44.21 12.61
C LEU A 1027 -8.02 45.08 13.19
N GLY A 1028 -8.26 46.25 12.58
CA GLY A 1028 -9.23 47.24 13.06
C GLY A 1028 -10.58 46.62 13.40
N LEU A 1029 -11.05 46.91 14.62
CA LEU A 1029 -12.38 46.58 15.12
C LEU A 1029 -13.46 47.31 14.33
N SER A 1030 -14.22 46.56 13.54
CA SER A 1030 -15.65 46.81 13.27
C SER A 1030 -16.32 45.46 13.01
N SER A 1031 -17.15 45.04 13.97
CA SER A 1031 -18.10 43.91 14.01
C SER A 1031 -18.04 42.85 12.89
N ALA A 1032 -17.86 41.58 13.29
CA ALA A 1032 -18.01 40.39 12.45
C ALA A 1032 -19.34 40.37 11.65
N PRO A 1033 -19.35 39.70 10.48
CA PRO A 1033 -19.92 38.35 10.49
C PRO A 1033 -19.10 37.30 9.73
N SER A 1034 -19.54 36.06 9.96
CA SER A 1034 -19.05 34.74 9.58
C SER A 1034 -18.61 34.53 8.13
N ALA A 1035 -17.73 33.54 7.99
CA ALA A 1035 -17.37 32.89 6.74
C ALA A 1035 -18.60 32.44 5.93
N GLN A 1036 -18.78 33.01 4.73
CA GLN A 1036 -18.94 32.31 3.44
C GLN A 1036 -19.32 33.31 2.33
N SER A 1037 -18.72 33.07 1.16
CA SER A 1037 -18.95 33.67 -0.16
C SER A 1037 -18.30 35.03 -0.47
N LEU A 1038 -17.30 34.95 -1.34
CA LEU A 1038 -16.94 36.01 -2.28
C LEU A 1038 -18.17 36.37 -3.14
N VAL A 1039 -18.41 37.68 -3.28
CA VAL A 1039 -18.82 38.43 -4.49
C VAL A 1039 -19.88 39.51 -4.17
N GLY A 1040 -19.41 40.76 -4.10
CA GLY A 1040 -19.97 41.92 -4.82
C GLY A 1040 -21.24 42.62 -4.33
N VAL A 1041 -21.07 43.90 -3.96
CA VAL A 1041 -21.78 45.12 -4.41
C VAL A 1041 -22.27 46.01 -3.24
N PRO A 1042 -21.81 47.28 -3.11
CA PRO A 1042 -22.50 48.28 -2.31
C PRO A 1042 -23.58 49.01 -3.15
N VAL A 1043 -24.81 49.05 -2.65
CA VAL A 1043 -25.98 49.66 -3.31
C VAL A 1043 -26.13 51.15 -2.98
N ARG A 1044 -26.17 51.96 -4.05
CA ARG A 1044 -26.75 53.31 -4.25
C ARG A 1044 -26.62 54.38 -3.15
N GLY A 1045 -25.87 55.44 -3.50
CA GLY A 1045 -26.07 56.80 -2.99
C GLY A 1045 -25.86 57.81 -4.13
N THR A 1046 -26.90 58.56 -4.45
CA THR A 1046 -26.96 59.61 -5.49
C THR A 1046 -25.98 60.78 -5.27
N LYS A 1047 -25.19 61.07 -6.31
CA LYS A 1047 -24.61 62.35 -6.78
C LYS A 1047 -24.17 63.42 -5.76
N ARG A 1048 -22.90 63.83 -5.87
CA ARG A 1048 -22.53 65.23 -6.16
C ARG A 1048 -21.13 65.35 -6.76
N THR A 1049 -21.09 65.81 -8.01
CA THR A 1049 -19.91 66.25 -8.78
C THR A 1049 -19.48 67.66 -8.37
N LEU A 1050 -18.20 67.97 -8.59
CA LEU A 1050 -17.58 69.28 -8.58
C LEU A 1050 -18.25 70.29 -9.54
N ASN A 1051 -18.14 71.55 -9.16
CA ASN A 1051 -18.43 72.75 -9.94
C ASN A 1051 -17.87 72.70 -11.37
N ASN A 1052 -18.68 73.09 -12.36
CA ASN A 1052 -18.33 74.24 -13.20
C ASN A 1052 -19.56 74.86 -13.88
N VAL A 1053 -19.41 76.18 -14.06
CA VAL A 1053 -20.32 77.22 -14.55
C VAL A 1053 -20.86 76.94 -15.95
N THR A 1054 -22.16 77.17 -16.20
CA THR A 1054 -22.75 78.13 -17.16
C THR A 1054 -24.19 77.79 -17.56
N ASN A 1055 -25.10 78.72 -17.24
CA ASN A 1055 -26.21 79.26 -18.03
C ASN A 1055 -27.21 78.37 -18.83
N THR A 1056 -28.49 78.71 -18.56
CA THR A 1056 -29.63 78.92 -19.48
C THR A 1056 -30.42 77.74 -20.06
N GLU A 1057 -31.65 77.63 -19.52
CA GLU A 1057 -32.95 77.61 -20.22
C GLU A 1057 -33.36 76.46 -21.20
N ALA A 1058 -34.46 75.81 -20.78
CA ALA A 1058 -35.68 75.54 -21.53
C ALA A 1058 -35.77 74.43 -22.61
N SER A 1059 -36.56 73.42 -22.24
CA SER A 1059 -37.75 72.89 -22.96
C SER A 1059 -37.64 71.62 -23.84
N ALA A 1060 -38.71 70.82 -23.67
CA ALA A 1060 -39.38 69.94 -24.64
C ALA A 1060 -38.90 68.48 -24.87
N SER A 1061 -39.74 67.56 -24.36
CA SER A 1061 -40.37 66.39 -25.02
C SER A 1061 -39.56 65.32 -25.78
N GLY A 1062 -39.90 64.05 -25.50
CA GLY A 1062 -40.23 63.09 -26.58
C GLY A 1062 -39.35 61.86 -26.79
N SER A 1063 -39.83 60.71 -26.27
CA SER A 1063 -39.91 59.37 -26.89
C SER A 1063 -38.72 58.71 -27.64
N THR A 1064 -38.42 57.47 -27.21
CA THR A 1064 -38.15 56.24 -28.00
C THR A 1064 -36.99 56.19 -29.01
N ALA A 1065 -36.06 55.25 -28.85
CA ALA A 1065 -36.00 53.97 -29.60
C ALA A 1065 -34.60 53.31 -29.61
N LYS A 1066 -34.62 51.99 -29.41
CA LYS A 1066 -33.79 50.91 -29.99
C LYS A 1066 -32.62 51.32 -30.92
N ARG A 1067 -31.44 50.68 -30.78
CA ARG A 1067 -31.07 49.39 -31.42
C ARG A 1067 -29.54 49.26 -31.57
N GLN A 1068 -29.00 48.14 -31.08
CA GLN A 1068 -27.89 47.30 -31.56
C GLN A 1068 -26.53 47.86 -32.06
N LYS A 1069 -25.54 46.99 -31.81
CA LYS A 1069 -24.21 46.80 -32.41
C LYS A 1069 -23.10 47.45 -31.58
N LYS A 1070 -22.03 46.75 -31.23
CA LYS A 1070 -21.42 45.56 -31.85
C LYS A 1070 -20.72 44.74 -30.78
#